data_AF-A0A936IJ46-F1
#
_entry.id   AF-A0A936IJ46-F1
#
_cell.length_a   1.000
_cell.length_b   1.000
_cell.length_c   1.000
_cell.angle_alpha   90.00
_cell.angle_beta   90.00
_cell.angle_gamma   90.00
#
_symmetry.space_group_name_H-M   'P 1'
#
loop_
_entity.id
_entity.type
_entity.pdbx_description
1 polymer ?
#
loop_
_entity_poly.entity_id
_entity_poly.type
_entity_poly.pdbx_seq_one_letter_code
_entity_poly.pdbx_strand_id
1 'polypeptide(L)'
;MAEWRTAEREDRREAVVRRGRPARLHRAKERGREVSAPSIHRALAAAEDLAAERAALGAALQGWAELESVRAELPDGAAEFSRPLHAAVFSALCALAAAPDRPEAGPDGALLLSKARELAGGVKVGVAELADLLAACPSRLNARQYAAAVHAAHAKRAALAALDRAARDIAAGRGAELVIGRATQALAALHPNGAPDRSAAPLAETWRTFPLEALPPRMREFVGAAATATNTDPSYAALAALVTAAGCIGNRAAALVRGGWTEPAVLWGAIVGRSGTTKSPVLKLVTRPLVSRLVAERREHAEAAKAHSEEMARWEVELAAWKREARERGLRVVPPPPPTAPVARRLLVSDITLEKLGELLGGNPLGLLVVRDELAAWAGSFDRYAAGGKGSDQPAWLSFFDAAPVTIDRKSSGSIFIERAAVSVLGSIQPGTLERLFGAAEREAGLLARLLLVHPPERPATWTSAGLDDAVAARWGELLEALLALPPGADEAGEPKPRFLPIGRDAKPLFVAWHDAHARELVDLDNDDLRAHFAKLKGVCVRLALVFECVETASGGAAAAYIGADAMRRAIEATDWLKHEARRVYGELAETDGDRARRRLVEWIERRGGSVTVRELARGPREYRDSGRAAEALAQLVAAGLGRWVFDAGGPNGGRPADRFRLVSAGGDGGDGDETPKNAGVRVGSVTVASVAADSRGPAPDDDWGEL
;
A
#
# COMPACT_ATOMS: atom_id res chain seq x y z
N MET A 1 -56.94 -25.01 7.10
CA MET A 1 -56.51 -25.33 5.71
C MET A 1 -57.66 -25.73 4.78
N ALA A 2 -58.79 -26.29 5.28
CA ALA A 2 -60.00 -26.50 4.47
C ALA A 2 -61.04 -25.34 4.56
N GLU A 3 -60.88 -24.37 5.47
CA GLU A 3 -61.78 -23.21 5.61
C GLU A 3 -61.21 -21.91 5.02
N TRP A 4 -60.13 -21.99 4.25
CA TRP A 4 -59.46 -20.84 3.61
C TRP A 4 -59.62 -20.82 2.09
N ARG A 5 -60.53 -21.63 1.53
CA ARG A 5 -60.78 -21.76 0.07
C ARG A 5 -62.17 -21.29 -0.37
N THR A 6 -62.94 -20.67 0.52
CA THR A 6 -64.33 -20.26 0.26
C THR A 6 -64.55 -18.75 0.22
N ALA A 7 -63.53 -17.92 0.47
CA ALA A 7 -63.62 -16.46 0.34
C ALA A 7 -63.04 -15.90 -0.98
N GLU A 8 -62.43 -16.75 -1.81
CA GLU A 8 -61.74 -16.33 -3.06
C GLU A 8 -62.61 -16.52 -4.33
N ARG A 9 -63.89 -16.91 -4.16
CA ARG A 9 -64.83 -17.23 -5.26
C ARG A 9 -65.97 -16.23 -5.49
N GLU A 10 -66.12 -15.20 -4.66
CA GLU A 10 -67.22 -14.23 -4.80
C GLU A 10 -66.82 -12.89 -5.46
N ASP A 11 -65.55 -12.50 -5.45
CA ASP A 11 -65.14 -11.17 -5.97
C ASP A 11 -64.71 -11.17 -7.46
N ARG A 12 -64.75 -12.34 -8.12
CA ARG A 12 -64.37 -12.51 -9.54
C ARG A 12 -65.55 -12.50 -10.53
N ARG A 13 -66.76 -12.14 -10.08
CA ARG A 13 -67.98 -12.22 -10.91
C ARG A 13 -68.67 -10.90 -11.27
N GLU A 14 -68.20 -9.75 -10.81
CA GLU A 14 -68.76 -8.47 -11.25
C GLU A 14 -67.69 -7.55 -11.85
N ALA A 15 -68.08 -6.86 -12.93
CA ALA A 15 -67.32 -5.84 -13.66
C ALA A 15 -66.30 -6.30 -14.72
N VAL A 16 -66.71 -7.24 -15.59
CA VAL A 16 -66.41 -7.18 -17.03
C VAL A 16 -67.72 -6.91 -17.77
N VAL A 17 -68.13 -5.65 -17.94
CA VAL A 17 -68.81 -5.14 -19.15
C VAL A 17 -68.77 -3.60 -19.14
N ARG A 18 -67.88 -2.98 -19.92
CA ARG A 18 -68.23 -2.06 -21.03
C ARG A 18 -66.97 -1.46 -21.65
N ARG A 19 -66.81 -1.78 -22.93
CA ARG A 19 -65.74 -1.40 -23.86
C ARG A 19 -65.79 0.09 -24.22
N GLY A 20 -64.64 0.64 -24.61
CA GLY A 20 -64.57 1.82 -25.49
C GLY A 20 -63.26 2.59 -25.43
N ARG A 21 -62.25 2.20 -26.23
CA ARG A 21 -61.18 3.10 -26.74
C ARG A 21 -61.66 3.70 -28.08
N PRO A 22 -61.00 4.71 -28.71
CA PRO A 22 -59.78 5.46 -28.34
C PRO A 22 -59.87 7.00 -28.56
N ALA A 23 -59.03 7.80 -27.91
CA ALA A 23 -58.53 9.06 -28.50
C ALA A 23 -57.25 9.54 -27.82
N ARG A 24 -56.38 10.11 -28.65
CA ARG A 24 -55.01 10.53 -28.36
C ARG A 24 -54.95 11.91 -27.70
N LEU A 25 -53.79 12.15 -27.09
CA LEU A 25 -53.17 13.42 -26.74
C LEU A 25 -53.72 14.16 -25.50
N HIS A 26 -52.75 14.56 -24.67
CA HIS A 26 -52.76 15.61 -23.64
C HIS A 26 -53.08 15.25 -22.18
N ARG A 27 -51.97 15.09 -21.44
CA ARG A 27 -51.57 15.84 -20.23
C ARG A 27 -51.18 14.94 -19.07
N ALA A 28 -49.88 14.97 -18.80
CA ALA A 28 -49.24 14.54 -17.58
C ALA A 28 -49.85 15.23 -16.36
N LYS A 29 -50.68 14.50 -15.65
CA LYS A 29 -51.01 14.64 -14.22
C LYS A 29 -51.47 13.26 -13.78
N GLU A 30 -51.08 12.84 -12.58
CA GLU A 30 -51.42 11.54 -11.96
C GLU A 30 -50.55 10.34 -12.34
N ARG A 31 -49.32 10.32 -11.80
CA ARG A 31 -48.72 9.10 -11.20
C ARG A 31 -47.88 9.50 -9.98
N GLY A 32 -48.54 10.09 -8.98
CA GLY A 32 -48.06 9.98 -7.61
C GLY A 32 -48.36 8.57 -7.14
N ARG A 33 -47.33 7.73 -7.00
CA ARG A 33 -47.47 6.49 -6.23
C ARG A 33 -47.62 6.92 -4.77
N GLU A 34 -48.83 6.90 -4.25
CA GLU A 34 -49.06 6.89 -2.81
C GLU A 34 -48.32 5.68 -2.22
N VAL A 35 -47.23 5.95 -1.52
CA VAL A 35 -46.60 4.98 -0.63
C VAL A 35 -47.57 4.79 0.52
N SER A 36 -48.40 3.75 0.45
CA SER A 36 -49.35 3.46 1.52
C SER A 36 -48.61 3.27 2.86
N ALA A 37 -49.14 3.91 3.90
CA ALA A 37 -48.69 3.88 5.30
C ALA A 37 -48.33 2.50 5.91
N PRO A 38 -48.83 1.33 5.43
CA PRO A 38 -48.43 0.01 5.93
C PRO A 38 -46.97 -0.39 5.68
N SER A 39 -46.23 0.32 4.82
CA SER A 39 -44.82 0.04 4.50
C SER A 39 -43.85 0.61 5.55
N ILE A 40 -44.17 1.78 6.10
CA ILE A 40 -43.41 2.43 7.19
C ILE A 40 -43.61 1.66 8.51
N HIS A 41 -44.83 1.16 8.79
CA HIS A 41 -45.08 0.29 9.95
C HIS A 41 -44.31 -1.04 9.93
N ARG A 42 -44.03 -1.59 8.74
CA ARG A 42 -43.15 -2.77 8.59
C ARG A 42 -41.67 -2.43 8.74
N ALA A 43 -41.25 -1.24 8.32
CA ALA A 43 -39.90 -0.73 8.60
C ALA A 43 -39.71 -0.35 10.08
N LEU A 44 -40.77 0.12 10.75
CA LEU A 44 -40.82 0.43 12.19
C LEU A 44 -40.56 -0.82 13.05
N ALA A 45 -41.06 -1.99 12.65
CA ALA A 45 -40.82 -3.26 13.37
C ALA A 45 -39.44 -3.89 13.07
N ALA A 46 -38.75 -3.46 12.01
CA ALA A 46 -37.45 -3.99 11.60
C ALA A 46 -36.25 -3.21 12.18
N ALA A 47 -36.51 -2.15 12.96
CA ALA A 47 -35.49 -1.25 13.53
C ALA A 47 -35.27 -1.46 15.05
N GLU A 48 -35.81 -2.52 15.63
CA GLU A 48 -35.62 -2.80 17.05
C GLU A 48 -34.35 -3.64 17.26
N ASP A 49 -33.24 -2.99 17.60
CA ASP A 49 -32.04 -3.70 18.06
C ASP A 49 -32.22 -4.17 19.52
N LEU A 50 -33.20 -5.05 19.71
CA LEU A 50 -33.55 -5.64 21.00
C LEU A 50 -32.38 -6.43 21.60
N ALA A 51 -31.46 -6.91 20.76
CA ALA A 51 -30.26 -7.59 21.22
C ALA A 51 -29.34 -6.62 21.95
N ALA A 52 -29.13 -5.41 21.40
CA ALA A 52 -28.33 -4.36 22.04
C ALA A 52 -28.95 -3.91 23.38
N GLU A 53 -30.27 -3.68 23.43
CA GLU A 53 -30.94 -3.30 24.68
C GLU A 53 -30.81 -4.38 25.77
N ARG A 54 -30.98 -5.65 25.40
CA ARG A 54 -30.83 -6.77 26.33
C ARG A 54 -29.39 -6.92 26.81
N ALA A 55 -28.41 -6.78 25.91
CA ALA A 55 -26.99 -6.86 26.25
C ALA A 55 -26.51 -5.71 27.15
N ALA A 56 -27.00 -4.48 26.90
CA ALA A 56 -26.69 -3.30 27.72
C ALA A 56 -27.26 -3.44 29.14
N LEU A 57 -28.52 -3.87 29.27
CA LEU A 57 -29.13 -4.14 30.57
C LEU A 57 -28.48 -5.32 31.27
N GLY A 58 -28.17 -6.39 30.54
CA GLY A 58 -27.45 -7.54 31.07
C GLY A 58 -26.06 -7.20 31.60
N ALA A 59 -25.36 -6.25 30.99
CA ALA A 59 -24.10 -5.72 31.51
C ALA A 59 -24.33 -4.87 32.76
N ALA A 60 -25.31 -3.96 32.74
CA ALA A 60 -25.63 -3.08 33.88
C ALA A 60 -26.10 -3.86 35.13
N LEU A 61 -26.70 -5.03 34.94
CA LEU A 61 -27.12 -5.93 36.03
C LEU A 61 -25.94 -6.63 36.73
N GLN A 62 -24.75 -6.65 36.11
CA GLN A 62 -23.56 -7.34 36.64
C GLN A 62 -22.72 -6.48 37.59
N GLY A 63 -22.93 -5.16 37.65
CA GLY A 63 -22.17 -4.29 38.54
C GLY A 63 -22.43 -2.79 38.36
N TRP A 64 -22.08 -1.99 39.38
CA TRP A 64 -22.27 -0.55 39.36
C TRP A 64 -21.36 0.18 38.35
N ALA A 65 -20.14 -0.32 38.14
CA ALA A 65 -19.19 0.26 37.17
C ALA A 65 -19.69 0.08 35.72
N GLU A 66 -20.30 -1.06 35.44
CA GLU A 66 -20.95 -1.35 34.16
C GLU A 66 -22.21 -0.49 33.99
N LEU A 67 -23.03 -0.32 35.03
CA LEU A 67 -24.18 0.60 35.00
C LEU A 67 -23.74 2.05 34.71
N GLU A 68 -22.67 2.54 35.35
CA GLU A 68 -22.13 3.88 35.07
C GLU A 68 -21.63 4.00 33.64
N SER A 69 -20.98 2.96 33.12
CA SER A 69 -20.52 2.90 31.73
C SER A 69 -21.69 2.92 30.73
N VAL A 70 -22.80 2.24 31.04
CA VAL A 70 -24.01 2.30 30.22
C VAL A 70 -24.68 3.68 30.34
N ARG A 71 -24.79 4.25 31.54
CA ARG A 71 -25.41 5.56 31.78
C ARG A 71 -24.66 6.70 31.08
N ALA A 72 -23.33 6.63 31.02
CA ALA A 72 -22.51 7.64 30.37
C ALA A 72 -22.80 7.78 28.86
N GLU A 73 -23.23 6.68 28.22
CA GLU A 73 -23.48 6.62 26.77
C GLU A 73 -24.97 6.86 26.41
N LEU A 74 -25.86 7.02 27.41
CA LEU A 74 -27.30 7.22 27.22
C LEU A 74 -27.74 8.61 27.76
N PRO A 75 -27.54 9.70 27.01
CA PRO A 75 -27.84 11.06 27.43
C PRO A 75 -29.31 11.31 27.80
N ASP A 76 -30.26 10.63 27.14
CA ASP A 76 -31.71 10.72 27.41
C ASP A 76 -32.19 9.62 28.38
N GLY A 77 -31.26 8.82 28.93
CA GLY A 77 -31.51 7.83 29.97
C GLY A 77 -32.51 6.76 29.55
N ALA A 78 -33.51 6.50 30.41
CA ALA A 78 -34.47 5.41 30.20
C ALA A 78 -35.37 5.59 28.95
N ALA A 79 -35.50 6.81 28.43
CA ALA A 79 -36.27 7.10 27.21
C ALA A 79 -35.63 6.47 25.96
N GLU A 80 -34.37 6.06 26.05
CA GLU A 80 -33.62 5.47 24.96
C GLU A 80 -33.94 4.00 24.69
N PHE A 81 -34.61 3.33 25.63
CA PHE A 81 -35.06 1.95 25.45
C PHE A 81 -36.42 1.91 24.75
N SER A 82 -36.52 1.09 23.70
CA SER A 82 -37.76 0.90 22.93
C SER A 82 -38.82 0.13 23.71
N ARG A 83 -38.43 -0.79 24.59
CA ARG A 83 -39.37 -1.58 25.40
C ARG A 83 -39.63 -0.91 26.75
N PRO A 84 -40.91 -0.72 27.14
CA PRO A 84 -41.27 -0.21 28.46
C PRO A 84 -40.66 -1.00 29.62
N LEU A 85 -40.54 -2.34 29.47
CA LEU A 85 -39.88 -3.19 30.46
C LEU A 85 -38.41 -2.83 30.63
N HIS A 86 -37.67 -2.65 29.53
CA HIS A 86 -36.26 -2.33 29.55
C HIS A 86 -36.00 -0.94 30.16
N ALA A 87 -36.82 0.05 29.80
CA ALA A 87 -36.79 1.39 30.40
C ALA A 87 -37.04 1.37 31.91
N ALA A 88 -38.01 0.56 32.37
CA ALA A 88 -38.33 0.41 33.78
C ALA A 88 -37.18 -0.26 34.57
N VAL A 89 -36.56 -1.30 34.01
CA VAL A 89 -35.40 -1.98 34.62
C VAL A 89 -34.20 -1.02 34.71
N PHE A 90 -33.90 -0.25 33.66
CA PHE A 90 -32.83 0.73 33.67
C PHE A 90 -33.07 1.85 34.71
N SER A 91 -34.31 2.34 34.78
CA SER A 91 -34.71 3.37 35.76
C SER A 91 -34.58 2.86 37.19
N ALA A 92 -34.97 1.61 37.44
CA ALA A 92 -34.83 0.97 38.75
C ALA A 92 -33.36 0.80 39.15
N LEU A 93 -32.49 0.40 38.21
CA LEU A 93 -31.05 0.32 38.44
C LEU A 93 -30.44 1.69 38.79
N CYS A 94 -30.78 2.74 38.03
CA CYS A 94 -30.32 4.10 38.30
C CYS A 94 -30.80 4.61 39.67
N ALA A 95 -32.05 4.31 40.05
CA ALA A 95 -32.61 4.70 41.34
C ALA A 95 -31.92 4.00 42.51
N LEU A 96 -31.63 2.70 42.38
CA LEU A 96 -30.90 1.95 43.40
C LEU A 96 -29.44 2.39 43.51
N ALA A 97 -28.80 2.71 42.38
CA ALA A 97 -27.44 3.24 42.38
C ALA A 97 -27.33 4.61 43.07
N ALA A 98 -28.41 5.39 43.12
CA ALA A 98 -28.47 6.68 43.79
C ALA A 98 -28.86 6.58 45.28
N ALA A 99 -29.21 5.40 45.79
CA ALA A 99 -29.59 5.21 47.19
C ALA A 99 -28.37 5.31 48.12
N PRO A 100 -28.48 5.98 49.29
CA PRO A 100 -27.35 6.16 50.22
C PRO A 100 -26.83 4.84 50.80
N ASP A 101 -27.68 3.83 50.85
CA ASP A 101 -27.48 2.50 51.44
C ASP A 101 -27.28 1.40 50.38
N ARG A 102 -26.86 1.77 49.16
CA ARG A 102 -26.68 0.81 48.07
C ARG A 102 -25.63 -0.27 48.43
N PRO A 103 -25.89 -1.56 48.11
CA PRO A 103 -24.94 -2.64 48.38
C PRO A 103 -23.66 -2.50 47.56
N GLU A 104 -22.48 -2.75 48.14
CA GLU A 104 -21.19 -2.60 47.44
C GLU A 104 -20.99 -3.60 46.30
N ALA A 105 -21.57 -4.79 46.41
CA ALA A 105 -21.35 -5.92 45.49
C ALA A 105 -22.13 -5.84 44.16
N GLY A 106 -22.96 -4.80 43.95
CA GLY A 106 -23.83 -4.65 42.78
C GLY A 106 -25.32 -4.64 43.12
N PRO A 107 -26.21 -4.56 42.12
CA PRO A 107 -27.65 -4.44 42.35
C PRO A 107 -28.25 -5.72 42.94
N ASP A 108 -28.89 -5.62 44.11
CA ASP A 108 -29.65 -6.72 44.72
C ASP A 108 -30.90 -7.05 43.88
N GLY A 109 -31.03 -8.31 43.47
CA GLY A 109 -32.08 -8.74 42.55
C GLY A 109 -33.50 -8.63 43.12
N ALA A 110 -33.70 -8.74 44.43
CA ALA A 110 -35.02 -8.62 45.06
C ALA A 110 -35.45 -7.14 45.17
N LEU A 111 -34.52 -6.26 45.57
CA LEU A 111 -34.73 -4.81 45.59
C LEU A 111 -34.96 -4.27 44.18
N LEU A 112 -34.18 -4.73 43.20
CA LEU A 112 -34.35 -4.37 41.80
C LEU A 112 -35.71 -4.81 41.26
N LEU A 113 -36.14 -6.04 41.53
CA LEU A 113 -37.44 -6.55 41.07
C LEU A 113 -38.59 -5.73 41.67
N SER A 114 -38.50 -5.39 42.96
CA SER A 114 -39.49 -4.55 43.63
C SER A 114 -39.56 -3.16 43.00
N LYS A 115 -38.41 -2.51 42.80
CA LYS A 115 -38.35 -1.15 42.24
C LYS A 115 -38.73 -1.10 40.76
N ALA A 116 -38.36 -2.12 39.98
CA ALA A 116 -38.75 -2.23 38.59
C ALA A 116 -40.27 -2.41 38.44
N ARG A 117 -40.94 -3.17 39.33
CA ARG A 117 -42.40 -3.32 39.32
C ARG A 117 -43.14 -2.02 39.64
N GLU A 118 -42.63 -1.25 40.58
CA GLU A 118 -43.14 0.08 40.92
C GLU A 118 -43.11 1.01 39.70
N LEU A 119 -41.99 1.01 38.97
CA LEU A 119 -41.74 1.91 37.83
C LEU A 119 -42.31 1.40 36.49
N ALA A 120 -42.66 0.11 36.40
CA ALA A 120 -43.11 -0.53 35.17
C ALA A 120 -44.56 -0.18 34.74
N GLY A 121 -45.31 0.60 35.52
CA GLY A 121 -46.60 1.17 35.11
C GLY A 121 -47.64 0.15 34.61
N GLY A 122 -47.65 -1.07 35.17
CA GLY A 122 -48.54 -2.16 34.77
C GLY A 122 -47.91 -3.26 33.91
N VAL A 123 -46.64 -3.11 33.50
CA VAL A 123 -45.88 -4.17 32.81
C VAL A 123 -45.37 -5.19 33.83
N LYS A 124 -45.59 -6.49 33.57
CA LYS A 124 -45.07 -7.56 34.44
C LYS A 124 -43.56 -7.65 34.33
N VAL A 125 -42.85 -7.42 35.44
CA VAL A 125 -41.42 -7.72 35.60
C VAL A 125 -41.30 -8.86 36.59
N GLY A 126 -40.76 -9.98 36.13
CA GLY A 126 -40.51 -11.19 36.91
C GLY A 126 -39.01 -11.53 36.98
N VAL A 127 -38.71 -12.57 37.76
CA VAL A 127 -37.35 -13.08 37.91
C VAL A 127 -36.83 -13.65 36.60
N ALA A 128 -37.70 -14.27 35.79
CA ALA A 128 -37.34 -14.84 34.50
C ALA A 128 -36.86 -13.76 33.51
N GLU A 129 -37.55 -12.61 33.45
CA GLU A 129 -37.17 -11.53 32.53
C GLU A 129 -35.83 -10.89 32.92
N LEU A 130 -35.52 -10.77 34.23
CA LEU A 130 -34.21 -10.30 34.68
C LEU A 130 -33.10 -11.31 34.39
N ALA A 131 -33.38 -12.61 34.54
CA ALA A 131 -32.45 -13.68 34.19
C ALA A 131 -32.17 -13.72 32.68
N ASP A 132 -33.18 -13.51 31.84
CA ASP A 132 -33.02 -13.42 30.39
C ASP A 132 -32.16 -12.23 29.97
N LEU A 133 -32.31 -11.07 30.64
CA LEU A 133 -31.46 -9.91 30.39
C LEU A 133 -30.01 -10.17 30.79
N LEU A 134 -29.77 -10.78 31.96
CA LEU A 134 -28.44 -11.19 32.39
C LEU A 134 -27.78 -12.16 31.40
N ALA A 135 -28.51 -13.19 30.97
CA ALA A 135 -28.03 -14.20 30.03
C ALA A 135 -27.78 -13.65 28.62
N ALA A 136 -28.46 -12.56 28.24
CA ALA A 136 -28.30 -11.91 26.95
C ALA A 136 -27.02 -11.06 26.84
N CYS A 137 -26.22 -10.91 27.90
CA CYS A 137 -24.95 -10.20 27.87
C CYS A 137 -23.79 -11.15 27.49
N PRO A 138 -23.18 -11.00 26.30
CA PRO A 138 -22.04 -11.85 25.90
C PRO A 138 -20.77 -11.56 26.70
N SER A 139 -20.52 -10.29 27.04
CA SER A 139 -19.38 -9.87 27.85
C SER A 139 -19.65 -8.52 28.51
N ARG A 140 -19.51 -8.44 29.83
CA ARG A 140 -19.68 -7.19 30.58
C ARG A 140 -18.65 -6.10 30.22
N LEU A 141 -17.49 -6.49 29.67
CA LEU A 141 -16.44 -5.55 29.25
C LEU A 141 -16.88 -4.62 28.10
N ASN A 142 -17.93 -5.01 27.37
CA ASN A 142 -18.43 -4.28 26.21
C ASN A 142 -19.64 -3.39 26.56
N ALA A 143 -19.90 -3.13 27.84
CA ALA A 143 -21.04 -2.35 28.33
C ALA A 143 -21.26 -1.02 27.56
N ARG A 144 -20.17 -0.27 27.31
CA ARG A 144 -20.23 0.99 26.53
C ARG A 144 -20.64 0.77 25.08
N GLN A 145 -20.14 -0.28 24.43
CA GLN A 145 -20.46 -0.59 23.03
C GLN A 145 -21.94 -0.98 22.88
N TYR A 146 -22.48 -1.76 23.83
CA TYR A 146 -23.91 -2.09 23.85
C TYR A 146 -24.78 -0.85 24.07
N ALA A 147 -24.38 0.03 25.00
CA ALA A 147 -25.10 1.28 25.26
C ALA A 147 -25.06 2.25 24.08
N ALA A 148 -23.91 2.39 23.40
CA ALA A 148 -23.77 3.19 22.18
C ALA A 148 -24.67 2.67 21.04
N ALA A 149 -24.84 1.35 20.93
CA ALA A 149 -25.78 0.76 19.97
C ALA A 149 -27.25 1.07 20.32
N VAL A 150 -27.62 1.06 21.61
CA VAL A 150 -28.95 1.50 22.08
C VAL A 150 -29.18 2.98 21.76
N HIS A 151 -28.18 3.84 22.00
CA HIS A 151 -28.25 5.27 21.69
C HIS A 151 -28.44 5.53 20.19
N ALA A 152 -27.64 4.88 19.35
CA ALA A 152 -27.75 4.98 17.90
C ALA A 152 -29.14 4.51 17.41
N ALA A 153 -29.69 3.45 18.00
CA ALA A 153 -31.03 2.97 17.69
C ALA A 153 -32.12 3.96 18.14
N HIS A 154 -31.98 4.59 19.30
CA HIS A 154 -32.89 5.65 19.77
C HIS A 154 -32.87 6.87 18.85
N ALA A 155 -31.69 7.38 18.51
CA ALA A 155 -31.47 8.47 17.57
C ALA A 155 -32.14 8.19 16.22
N LYS A 156 -32.00 6.95 15.72
CA LYS A 156 -32.67 6.49 14.50
C LYS A 156 -34.19 6.51 14.59
N ARG A 157 -34.76 6.04 15.70
CA ARG A 157 -36.22 6.10 15.93
C ARG A 157 -36.72 7.54 16.02
N ALA A 158 -36.00 8.41 16.71
CA ALA A 158 -36.34 9.83 16.85
C ALA A 158 -36.35 10.54 15.48
N ALA A 159 -35.34 10.30 14.66
CA ALA A 159 -35.23 10.85 13.30
C ALA A 159 -36.34 10.33 12.38
N LEU A 160 -36.65 9.04 12.42
CA LEU A 160 -37.75 8.45 11.65
C LEU A 160 -39.11 9.02 12.08
N ALA A 161 -39.36 9.20 13.37
CA ALA A 161 -40.57 9.84 13.87
C ALA A 161 -40.68 11.31 13.45
N ALA A 162 -39.55 12.02 13.38
CA ALA A 162 -39.51 13.39 12.88
C ALA A 162 -39.81 13.46 11.37
N LEU A 163 -39.28 12.53 10.57
CA LEU A 163 -39.57 12.42 9.14
C LEU A 163 -41.04 12.06 8.87
N ASP A 164 -41.62 11.15 9.65
CA ASP A 164 -43.04 10.79 9.53
C ASP A 164 -43.98 11.95 9.89
N ARG A 165 -43.65 12.72 10.94
CA ARG A 165 -44.37 13.96 11.27
C ARG A 165 -44.24 15.01 10.16
N ALA A 166 -43.04 15.17 9.60
CA ALA A 166 -42.81 16.09 8.49
C ALA A 166 -43.60 15.68 7.23
N ALA A 167 -43.67 14.38 6.92
CA ALA A 167 -44.48 13.87 5.82
C ALA A 167 -45.99 14.15 6.02
N ARG A 168 -46.49 14.02 7.25
CA ARG A 168 -47.87 14.38 7.61
C ARG A 168 -48.14 15.89 7.51
N ASP A 169 -47.17 16.71 7.88
CA ASP A 169 -47.27 18.18 7.76
C ASP A 169 -47.31 18.66 6.30
N ILE A 170 -46.54 18.01 5.41
CA ILE A 170 -46.57 18.24 3.95
C ILE A 170 -47.94 17.86 3.39
N ALA A 171 -48.46 16.69 3.77
CA ALA A 171 -49.79 16.25 3.34
C ALA A 171 -50.91 17.19 3.83
N ALA A 172 -50.71 17.90 4.94
CA ALA A 172 -51.61 18.89 5.50
C ALA A 172 -51.41 20.33 4.95
N GLY A 173 -50.55 20.53 3.96
CA GLY A 173 -50.35 21.83 3.28
C GLY A 173 -49.58 22.88 4.09
N ARG A 174 -48.84 22.48 5.14
CA ARG A 174 -47.99 23.40 5.91
C ARG A 174 -46.64 23.57 5.19
N GLY A 175 -46.20 24.83 5.01
CA GLY A 175 -45.18 25.25 4.04
C GLY A 175 -43.81 24.53 4.07
N ALA A 176 -43.21 24.41 2.89
CA ALA A 176 -42.00 23.61 2.60
C ALA A 176 -40.70 24.08 3.30
N GLU A 177 -40.61 25.34 3.74
CA GLU A 177 -39.43 25.85 4.47
C GLU A 177 -39.28 25.23 5.87
N LEU A 178 -40.41 24.96 6.54
CA LEU A 178 -40.42 24.34 7.88
C LEU A 178 -39.96 22.87 7.83
N VAL A 179 -40.14 22.22 6.68
CA VAL A 179 -39.85 20.81 6.42
C VAL A 179 -38.36 20.59 6.21
N ILE A 180 -37.69 21.49 5.48
CA ILE A 180 -36.25 21.39 5.22
C ILE A 180 -35.47 21.59 6.53
N GLY A 181 -35.79 22.63 7.30
CA GLY A 181 -35.11 22.90 8.57
C GLY A 181 -35.21 21.76 9.58
N ARG A 182 -36.36 21.10 9.69
CA ARG A 182 -36.57 19.98 10.61
C ARG A 182 -36.00 18.66 10.10
N ALA A 183 -36.04 18.41 8.78
CA ALA A 183 -35.38 17.25 8.19
C ALA A 183 -33.86 17.32 8.35
N THR A 184 -33.27 18.51 8.21
CA THR A 184 -31.85 18.76 8.48
C THR A 184 -31.51 18.53 9.96
N GLN A 185 -32.38 18.94 10.89
CA GLN A 185 -32.21 18.70 12.32
C GLN A 185 -32.34 17.21 12.69
N ALA A 186 -33.25 16.48 12.05
CA ALA A 186 -33.42 15.03 12.23
C ALA A 186 -32.24 14.23 11.63
N LEU A 187 -31.68 14.67 10.51
CA LEU A 187 -30.44 14.12 9.94
C LEU A 187 -29.21 14.41 10.81
N ALA A 188 -29.15 15.58 11.45
CA ALA A 188 -28.11 15.89 12.43
C ALA A 188 -28.23 15.02 13.70
N ALA A 189 -29.46 14.70 14.13
CA ALA A 189 -29.70 13.82 15.28
C ALA A 189 -29.36 12.33 15.01
N LEU A 190 -29.31 11.88 13.75
CA LEU A 190 -28.81 10.54 13.37
C LEU A 190 -27.30 10.38 13.56
N HIS A 191 -26.60 11.49 13.75
CA HIS A 191 -25.19 11.55 14.10
C HIS A 191 -25.05 12.33 15.41
N PRO A 192 -25.45 11.76 16.56
CA PRO A 192 -25.10 12.37 17.83
C PRO A 192 -23.57 12.47 17.87
N ASN A 193 -23.07 13.63 18.27
CA ASN A 193 -21.65 13.94 18.49
C ASN A 193 -20.99 12.84 19.34
N GLY A 194 -20.54 11.75 18.72
CA GLY A 194 -19.45 10.95 19.20
C GLY A 194 -18.19 11.68 18.81
N ALA A 195 -17.36 12.04 19.80
CA ALA A 195 -15.97 12.36 19.54
C ALA A 195 -15.39 11.32 18.55
N PRO A 196 -14.57 11.74 17.57
CA PRO A 196 -14.12 10.85 16.50
C PRO A 196 -13.62 9.56 17.12
N ASP A 197 -14.34 8.47 16.84
CA ASP A 197 -13.91 7.14 17.17
C ASP A 197 -12.52 6.96 16.54
N ARG A 198 -11.49 6.97 17.38
CA ARG A 198 -10.11 6.67 16.97
C ARG A 198 -9.95 5.20 16.59
N SER A 199 -11.03 4.42 16.52
CA SER A 199 -11.09 3.07 15.96
C SER A 199 -11.63 2.98 14.53
N ALA A 200 -11.77 4.12 13.82
CA ALA A 200 -11.60 4.05 12.37
C ALA A 200 -10.24 3.39 12.12
N ALA A 201 -10.23 2.22 11.46
CA ALA A 201 -9.02 1.55 11.02
C ALA A 201 -8.01 2.61 10.57
N PRO A 202 -6.76 2.59 11.10
CA PRO A 202 -5.85 3.72 10.96
C PRO A 202 -5.86 4.18 9.51
N LEU A 203 -6.16 5.47 9.32
CA LEU A 203 -6.05 6.16 8.04
C LEU A 203 -4.83 5.58 7.33
N ALA A 204 -5.03 5.00 6.15
CA ALA A 204 -3.94 4.41 5.37
C ALA A 204 -2.75 5.36 5.43
N GLU A 205 -1.62 4.88 5.96
CA GLU A 205 -0.41 5.66 6.19
C GLU A 205 -0.15 6.58 4.99
N THR A 206 -0.13 7.89 5.20
CA THR A 206 -0.07 8.83 4.06
C THR A 206 1.31 8.81 3.41
N TRP A 207 1.38 8.94 2.09
CA TRP A 207 2.67 8.99 1.39
C TRP A 207 3.62 10.05 1.98
N ARG A 208 4.90 9.67 2.18
CA ARG A 208 5.98 10.59 2.54
C ARG A 208 7.02 10.62 1.44
N THR A 209 7.52 11.81 1.11
CA THR A 209 8.64 11.97 0.17
C THR A 209 9.87 11.22 0.66
N PHE A 210 10.57 10.55 -0.27
CA PHE A 210 11.81 9.84 0.04
C PHE A 210 12.91 10.80 0.53
N PRO A 211 13.62 10.48 1.64
CA PRO A 211 14.69 11.31 2.16
C PRO A 211 15.94 11.18 1.29
N LEU A 212 16.07 12.03 0.27
CA LEU A 212 17.27 12.05 -0.60
C LEU A 212 18.57 12.23 0.20
N GLU A 213 18.51 12.97 1.29
CA GLU A 213 19.63 13.19 2.21
C GLU A 213 20.11 11.91 2.89
N ALA A 214 19.27 10.88 2.98
CA ALA A 214 19.69 9.57 3.47
C ALA A 214 20.65 8.85 2.51
N LEU A 215 20.73 9.24 1.23
CA LEU A 215 21.67 8.64 0.28
C LEU A 215 23.07 9.27 0.37
N PRO A 216 24.14 8.49 0.12
CA PRO A 216 25.49 9.02 -0.13
C PRO A 216 25.49 10.11 -1.21
N PRO A 217 26.32 11.17 -1.12
CA PRO A 217 26.24 12.34 -2.00
C PRO A 217 26.27 12.02 -3.51
N ARG A 218 27.19 11.15 -3.97
CA ARG A 218 27.26 10.77 -5.39
C ARG A 218 26.01 10.03 -5.88
N MET A 219 25.46 9.16 -5.05
CA MET A 219 24.22 8.45 -5.37
C MET A 219 23.02 9.40 -5.35
N ARG A 220 22.97 10.31 -4.37
CA ARG A 220 21.91 11.32 -4.23
C ARG A 220 21.81 12.22 -5.45
N GLU A 221 22.96 12.74 -5.92
CA GLU A 221 23.05 13.58 -7.11
C GLU A 221 22.39 12.90 -8.31
N PHE A 222 22.81 11.66 -8.60
CA PHE A 222 22.26 10.88 -9.70
C PHE A 222 20.76 10.61 -9.54
N VAL A 223 20.31 10.20 -8.34
CA VAL A 223 18.89 9.91 -8.07
C VAL A 223 18.01 11.15 -8.27
N GLY A 224 18.42 12.31 -7.77
CA GLY A 224 17.70 13.57 -7.96
C GLY A 224 17.62 13.98 -9.44
N ALA A 225 18.73 13.86 -10.16
CA ALA A 225 18.79 14.17 -11.59
C ALA A 225 17.95 13.18 -12.42
N ALA A 226 18.01 11.89 -12.13
CA ALA A 226 17.21 10.85 -12.80
C ALA A 226 15.71 11.04 -12.57
N ALA A 227 15.29 11.39 -11.35
CA ALA A 227 13.90 11.69 -11.04
C ALA A 227 13.39 12.91 -11.82
N THR A 228 14.21 13.96 -11.90
CA THR A 228 13.90 15.19 -12.66
C THR A 228 13.79 14.90 -14.16
N ALA A 229 14.77 14.18 -14.73
CA ALA A 229 14.81 13.83 -16.15
C ALA A 229 13.64 12.94 -16.60
N THR A 230 13.13 12.11 -15.70
CA THR A 230 12.01 11.19 -15.99
C THR A 230 10.64 11.70 -15.52
N ASN A 231 10.60 12.87 -14.88
CA ASN A 231 9.43 13.44 -14.21
C ASN A 231 8.76 12.40 -13.26
N THR A 232 9.57 11.70 -12.48
CA THR A 232 9.12 10.68 -11.51
C THR A 232 9.43 11.07 -10.08
N ASP A 233 8.83 10.34 -9.13
CA ASP A 233 9.20 10.47 -7.72
C ASP A 233 10.63 9.92 -7.49
N PRO A 234 11.47 10.61 -6.70
CA PRO A 234 12.84 10.17 -6.46
C PRO A 234 12.96 8.78 -5.84
N SER A 235 11.94 8.31 -5.14
CA SER A 235 11.90 6.95 -4.57
C SER A 235 12.09 5.84 -5.61
N TYR A 236 11.62 6.03 -6.85
CA TYR A 236 11.81 5.06 -7.93
C TYR A 236 13.29 4.91 -8.30
N ALA A 237 13.97 6.03 -8.54
CA ALA A 237 15.39 6.03 -8.86
C ALA A 237 16.24 5.61 -7.65
N ALA A 238 15.85 6.00 -6.43
CA ALA A 238 16.53 5.63 -5.20
C ALA A 238 16.54 4.12 -4.98
N LEU A 239 15.37 3.46 -5.01
CA LEU A 239 15.28 2.01 -4.83
C LEU A 239 16.08 1.27 -5.91
N ALA A 240 15.94 1.68 -7.18
CA ALA A 240 16.71 1.09 -8.27
C ALA A 240 18.22 1.25 -8.08
N ALA A 241 18.68 2.44 -7.67
CA ALA A 241 20.10 2.73 -7.46
C ALA A 241 20.67 1.91 -6.28
N LEU A 242 19.92 1.79 -5.18
CA LEU A 242 20.30 0.97 -4.01
C LEU A 242 20.49 -0.50 -4.39
N VAL A 243 19.51 -1.10 -5.08
CA VAL A 243 19.56 -2.51 -5.49
C VAL A 243 20.66 -2.74 -6.54
N THR A 244 20.85 -1.79 -7.46
CA THR A 244 21.91 -1.87 -8.46
C THR A 244 23.30 -1.82 -7.82
N ALA A 245 23.50 -0.91 -6.87
CA ALA A 245 24.75 -0.82 -6.11
C ALA A 245 25.01 -2.08 -5.28
N ALA A 246 23.99 -2.61 -4.58
CA ALA A 246 24.09 -3.88 -3.86
C ALA A 246 24.50 -5.03 -4.81
N GLY A 247 23.88 -5.13 -5.99
CA GLY A 247 24.26 -6.10 -7.01
C GLY A 247 25.72 -5.98 -7.48
N CYS A 248 26.24 -4.75 -7.59
CA CYS A 248 27.65 -4.51 -7.96
C CYS A 248 28.61 -4.92 -6.84
N ILE A 249 28.24 -4.71 -5.58
CA ILE A 249 29.04 -5.13 -4.43
C ILE A 249 29.01 -6.66 -4.31
N GLY A 250 27.82 -7.26 -4.24
CA GLY A 250 27.62 -8.71 -4.16
C GLY A 250 28.47 -9.37 -3.07
N ASN A 251 29.22 -10.42 -3.42
CA ASN A 251 30.12 -11.12 -2.49
C ASN A 251 31.48 -10.43 -2.30
N ARG A 252 31.70 -9.18 -2.75
CA ARG A 252 32.95 -8.45 -2.46
C ARG A 252 33.03 -8.04 -1.00
N ALA A 253 31.90 -7.69 -0.40
CA ALA A 253 31.82 -7.27 0.99
C ALA A 253 30.56 -7.82 1.67
N ALA A 254 30.67 -8.07 2.97
CA ALA A 254 29.55 -8.44 3.82
C ALA A 254 29.70 -7.73 5.17
N ALA A 255 28.59 -7.36 5.80
CA ALA A 255 28.61 -6.75 7.12
C ALA A 255 28.76 -7.83 8.19
N LEU A 256 29.61 -7.59 9.18
CA LEU A 256 29.74 -8.41 10.38
C LEU A 256 29.08 -7.69 11.55
N VAL A 257 27.88 -8.11 11.92
CA VAL A 257 27.11 -7.45 13.00
C VAL A 257 27.65 -7.87 14.36
N ARG A 258 27.86 -9.16 14.55
CA ARG A 258 28.48 -9.80 15.72
C ARG A 258 28.93 -11.23 15.34
N GLY A 259 29.62 -11.92 16.22
CA GLY A 259 29.97 -13.33 16.02
C GLY A 259 28.73 -14.17 15.63
N GLY A 260 28.81 -14.87 14.50
CA GLY A 260 27.72 -15.68 13.96
C GLY A 260 26.60 -14.92 13.24
N TRP A 261 26.64 -13.59 13.13
CA TRP A 261 25.65 -12.81 12.38
C TRP A 261 26.34 -11.91 11.35
N THR A 262 26.17 -12.28 10.08
CA THR A 262 26.62 -11.52 8.92
C THR A 262 25.45 -11.17 8.01
N GLU A 263 25.52 -10.03 7.34
CA GLU A 263 24.55 -9.61 6.33
C GLU A 263 25.24 -9.35 4.98
N PRO A 264 24.79 -9.97 3.87
CA PRO A 264 25.40 -9.77 2.56
C PRO A 264 24.94 -8.47 1.90
N ALA A 265 25.68 -7.98 0.90
CA ALA A 265 25.23 -6.88 0.04
C ALA A 265 24.18 -7.35 -1.00
N VAL A 266 23.05 -7.89 -0.53
CA VAL A 266 21.96 -8.38 -1.39
C VAL A 266 20.66 -7.68 -1.02
N LEU A 267 20.06 -7.02 -2.01
CA LEU A 267 18.79 -6.32 -1.87
C LEU A 267 17.81 -6.76 -2.95
N TRP A 268 16.55 -6.91 -2.58
CA TRP A 268 15.46 -7.16 -3.52
C TRP A 268 14.51 -5.95 -3.49
N GLY A 269 14.25 -5.35 -4.65
CA GLY A 269 13.40 -4.16 -4.77
C GLY A 269 12.36 -4.29 -5.88
N ALA A 270 11.14 -3.88 -5.57
CA ALA A 270 10.04 -3.79 -6.52
C ALA A 270 9.48 -2.37 -6.58
N ILE A 271 9.53 -1.79 -7.76
CA ILE A 271 8.91 -0.51 -8.09
C ILE A 271 7.45 -0.77 -8.48
N VAL A 272 6.52 -0.33 -7.65
CA VAL A 272 5.08 -0.54 -7.84
C VAL A 272 4.47 0.68 -8.53
N GLY A 273 3.66 0.48 -9.56
CA GLY A 273 2.84 1.53 -10.18
C GLY A 273 2.01 1.03 -11.35
N ARG A 274 1.06 1.81 -11.87
CA ARG A 274 0.21 1.38 -13.00
C ARG A 274 0.95 1.29 -14.34
N SER A 275 0.42 0.55 -15.30
CA SER A 275 0.95 0.61 -16.67
C SER A 275 0.97 2.06 -17.18
N GLY A 276 2.02 2.44 -17.90
CA GLY A 276 2.23 3.80 -18.39
C GLY A 276 2.83 4.79 -17.38
N THR A 277 3.00 4.44 -16.11
CA THR A 277 3.86 5.21 -15.19
C THR A 277 5.32 4.93 -15.59
N THR A 278 6.15 5.95 -15.79
CA THR A 278 7.54 5.94 -16.31
C THR A 278 8.59 5.13 -15.52
N LYS A 279 8.19 4.02 -14.87
CA LYS A 279 9.05 3.06 -14.13
C LYS A 279 10.12 2.43 -15.01
N SER A 280 9.74 1.94 -16.20
CA SER A 280 10.66 1.24 -17.10
C SER A 280 11.76 2.17 -17.63
N PRO A 281 11.48 3.44 -18.01
CA PRO A 281 12.51 4.45 -18.24
C PRO A 281 13.48 4.64 -17.07
N VAL A 282 12.99 4.74 -15.82
CA VAL A 282 13.85 4.89 -14.64
C VAL A 282 14.76 3.68 -14.47
N LEU A 283 14.21 2.46 -14.53
CA LEU A 283 15.00 1.23 -14.44
C LEU A 283 16.10 1.21 -15.51
N LYS A 284 15.75 1.50 -16.76
CA LYS A 284 16.71 1.54 -17.88
C LYS A 284 17.80 2.58 -17.65
N LEU A 285 17.46 3.77 -17.16
CA LEU A 285 18.40 4.85 -16.90
C LEU A 285 19.43 4.46 -15.83
N VAL A 286 18.95 3.90 -14.72
CA VAL A 286 19.79 3.47 -13.58
C VAL A 286 20.71 2.32 -13.99
N THR A 287 20.21 1.34 -14.74
CA THR A 287 21.00 0.15 -15.12
C THR A 287 21.79 0.32 -16.42
N ARG A 288 21.67 1.47 -17.11
CA ARG A 288 22.30 1.71 -18.41
C ARG A 288 23.81 1.44 -18.41
N PRO A 289 24.61 1.86 -17.40
CA PRO A 289 26.04 1.56 -17.39
C PRO A 289 26.33 0.05 -17.37
N LEU A 290 25.55 -0.72 -16.60
CA LEU A 290 25.69 -2.18 -16.53
C LEU A 290 25.27 -2.88 -17.82
N VAL A 291 24.28 -2.33 -18.53
CA VAL A 291 23.90 -2.84 -19.86
C VAL A 291 25.03 -2.58 -20.87
N SER A 292 25.61 -1.38 -20.88
CA SER A 292 26.77 -1.07 -21.73
C SER A 292 27.94 -2.01 -21.44
N ARG A 293 28.23 -2.26 -20.16
CA ARG A 293 29.24 -3.22 -19.73
C ARG A 293 28.94 -4.64 -20.22
N LEU A 294 27.71 -5.12 -20.05
CA LEU A 294 27.30 -6.45 -20.52
C LEU A 294 27.48 -6.61 -22.03
N VAL A 295 27.23 -5.54 -22.81
CA VAL A 295 27.48 -5.54 -24.26
C VAL A 295 28.97 -5.68 -24.56
N ALA A 296 29.83 -4.96 -23.82
CA ALA A 296 31.29 -5.08 -23.97
C ALA A 296 31.79 -6.48 -23.58
N GLU A 297 31.40 -7.00 -22.40
CA GLU A 297 31.75 -8.34 -21.91
C GLU A 297 31.33 -9.44 -22.89
N ARG A 298 30.16 -9.29 -23.55
CA ARG A 298 29.70 -10.23 -24.57
C ARG A 298 30.53 -10.19 -25.85
N ARG A 299 31.00 -9.00 -26.26
CA ARG A 299 31.89 -8.86 -27.42
C ARG A 299 33.23 -9.53 -27.14
N GLU A 300 33.83 -9.21 -25.99
CA GLU A 300 35.09 -9.82 -25.53
C GLU A 300 34.96 -11.35 -25.43
N HIS A 301 33.87 -11.85 -24.87
CA HIS A 301 33.62 -13.29 -24.77
C HIS A 301 33.42 -13.94 -26.15
N ALA A 302 32.74 -13.27 -27.09
CA ALA A 302 32.56 -13.80 -28.45
C ALA A 302 33.90 -13.89 -29.20
N GLU A 303 34.76 -12.90 -29.04
CA GLU A 303 36.12 -12.90 -29.60
C GLU A 303 36.98 -14.00 -28.97
N ALA A 304 36.96 -14.12 -27.64
CA ALA A 304 37.66 -15.18 -26.92
C ALA A 304 37.13 -16.58 -27.27
N ALA A 305 35.82 -16.74 -27.48
CA ALA A 305 35.21 -18.01 -27.89
C ALA A 305 35.64 -18.41 -29.31
N LYS A 306 35.78 -17.43 -30.22
CA LYS A 306 36.34 -17.66 -31.55
C LYS A 306 37.79 -18.13 -31.46
N ALA A 307 38.64 -17.41 -30.71
CA ALA A 307 40.04 -17.79 -30.51
C ALA A 307 40.16 -19.19 -29.88
N HIS A 308 39.35 -19.49 -28.87
CA HIS A 308 39.28 -20.82 -28.25
C HIS A 308 38.86 -21.91 -29.23
N SER A 309 37.90 -21.66 -30.12
CA SER A 309 37.51 -22.64 -31.15
C SER A 309 38.64 -22.96 -32.12
N GLU A 310 39.47 -21.97 -32.47
CA GLU A 310 40.65 -22.15 -33.32
C GLU A 310 41.75 -22.93 -32.58
N GLU A 311 41.97 -22.65 -31.31
CA GLU A 311 42.88 -23.40 -30.44
C GLU A 311 42.43 -24.84 -30.23
N MET A 312 41.12 -25.07 -30.02
CA MET A 312 40.54 -26.41 -29.90
C MET A 312 40.75 -27.22 -31.18
N ALA A 313 40.55 -26.62 -32.36
CA ALA A 313 40.81 -27.30 -33.62
C ALA A 313 42.29 -27.68 -33.79
N ARG A 314 43.23 -26.81 -33.37
CA ARG A 314 44.67 -27.13 -33.37
C ARG A 314 44.99 -28.25 -32.39
N TRP A 315 44.44 -28.17 -31.18
CA TRP A 315 44.60 -29.20 -30.15
C TRP A 315 44.04 -30.55 -30.58
N GLU A 316 42.91 -30.60 -31.28
CA GLU A 316 42.36 -31.85 -31.82
C GLU A 316 43.31 -32.51 -32.83
N VAL A 317 43.97 -31.73 -33.68
CA VAL A 317 45.01 -32.23 -34.60
C VAL A 317 46.23 -32.74 -33.83
N GLU A 318 46.70 -31.99 -32.84
CA GLU A 318 47.83 -32.38 -31.98
C GLU A 318 47.51 -33.65 -31.19
N LEU A 319 46.30 -33.74 -30.63
CA LEU A 319 45.83 -34.92 -29.90
C LEU A 319 45.72 -36.14 -30.81
N ALA A 320 45.26 -35.97 -32.05
CA ALA A 320 45.21 -37.06 -33.03
C ALA A 320 46.61 -37.55 -33.42
N ALA A 321 47.55 -36.62 -33.62
CA ALA A 321 48.97 -36.95 -33.87
C ALA A 321 49.59 -37.67 -32.66
N TRP A 322 49.36 -37.16 -31.46
CA TRP A 322 49.79 -37.76 -30.20
C TRP A 322 49.22 -39.18 -30.01
N LYS A 323 47.92 -39.39 -30.27
CA LYS A 323 47.28 -40.72 -30.19
C LYS A 323 47.93 -41.74 -31.13
N ARG A 324 48.33 -41.31 -32.33
CA ARG A 324 49.05 -42.16 -33.30
C ARG A 324 50.44 -42.55 -32.78
N GLU A 325 51.21 -41.57 -32.32
CA GLU A 325 52.56 -41.80 -31.81
C GLU A 325 52.57 -42.66 -30.53
N ALA A 326 51.65 -42.42 -29.60
CA ALA A 326 51.51 -43.21 -28.38
C ALA A 326 51.22 -44.69 -28.68
N ARG A 327 50.44 -44.97 -29.72
CA ARG A 327 50.13 -46.34 -30.18
C ARG A 327 51.32 -47.03 -30.84
N GLU A 328 52.14 -46.28 -31.58
CA GLU A 328 53.33 -46.80 -32.28
C GLU A 328 54.50 -47.05 -31.32
N ARG A 329 54.69 -46.19 -30.32
CA ARG A 329 55.86 -46.21 -29.41
C ARG A 329 55.59 -46.87 -28.06
N GLY A 330 54.34 -47.24 -27.76
CA GLY A 330 53.97 -47.89 -26.49
C GLY A 330 54.20 -47.03 -25.24
N LEU A 331 54.38 -45.72 -25.39
CA LEU A 331 54.65 -44.79 -24.30
C LEU A 331 53.35 -44.39 -23.59
N ARG A 332 53.33 -44.51 -22.26
CA ARG A 332 52.32 -43.85 -21.39
C ARG A 332 52.75 -42.39 -21.14
N VAL A 333 52.60 -41.54 -22.16
CA VAL A 333 52.78 -40.08 -22.00
C VAL A 333 51.44 -39.47 -21.58
N VAL A 334 51.45 -38.31 -20.92
CA VAL A 334 50.23 -37.54 -20.64
C VAL A 334 49.80 -36.84 -21.95
N PRO A 335 48.51 -36.88 -22.34
CA PRO A 335 48.04 -36.16 -23.53
C PRO A 335 48.20 -34.64 -23.35
N PRO A 336 48.32 -33.86 -24.45
CA PRO A 336 48.30 -32.41 -24.35
C PRO A 336 47.00 -31.96 -23.68
N PRO A 337 47.05 -31.03 -22.70
CA PRO A 337 45.85 -30.57 -22.03
C PRO A 337 44.96 -29.79 -23.02
N PRO A 338 43.62 -29.92 -22.94
CA PRO A 338 42.74 -29.14 -23.78
C PRO A 338 42.87 -27.64 -23.46
N PRO A 339 42.73 -26.75 -24.47
CA PRO A 339 42.58 -25.32 -24.27
C PRO A 339 41.50 -25.01 -23.23
N THR A 340 41.71 -23.94 -22.44
CA THR A 340 40.73 -23.53 -21.42
C THR A 340 39.62 -22.72 -22.07
N ALA A 341 38.36 -23.12 -21.86
CA ALA A 341 37.22 -22.39 -22.38
C ALA A 341 37.11 -20.99 -21.73
N PRO A 342 36.78 -19.94 -22.50
CA PRO A 342 36.61 -18.60 -21.93
C PRO A 342 35.41 -18.57 -20.99
N VAL A 343 35.56 -17.92 -19.83
CA VAL A 343 34.47 -17.74 -18.87
C VAL A 343 33.60 -16.56 -19.29
N ALA A 344 32.29 -16.79 -19.44
CA ALA A 344 31.33 -15.71 -19.68
C ALA A 344 31.06 -14.93 -18.39
N ARG A 345 31.89 -13.90 -18.14
CA ARG A 345 31.64 -12.94 -17.05
C ARG A 345 30.33 -12.21 -17.30
N ARG A 346 29.48 -12.17 -16.28
CA ARG A 346 28.14 -11.60 -16.39
C ARG A 346 27.61 -11.20 -15.03
N LEU A 347 27.40 -9.91 -14.79
CA LEU A 347 26.67 -9.43 -13.62
C LEU A 347 25.14 -9.47 -13.85
N LEU A 348 24.70 -8.96 -15.01
CA LEU A 348 23.29 -8.65 -15.25
C LEU A 348 22.55 -9.83 -15.92
N VAL A 349 21.51 -10.32 -15.25
CA VAL A 349 20.61 -11.36 -15.76
C VAL A 349 19.16 -10.88 -15.76
N SER A 350 18.30 -11.51 -16.56
CA SER A 350 16.88 -11.18 -16.63
C SER A 350 16.08 -12.47 -16.73
N ASP A 351 15.86 -12.99 -17.95
CA ASP A 351 15.17 -14.25 -18.20
C ASP A 351 16.05 -15.48 -18.01
N ILE A 352 15.86 -16.15 -16.87
CA ILE A 352 16.72 -17.24 -16.44
C ILE A 352 15.95 -18.24 -15.58
N THR A 353 16.19 -19.53 -15.82
CA THR A 353 15.70 -20.62 -14.96
C THR A 353 16.62 -20.79 -13.75
N LEU A 354 16.17 -21.48 -12.71
CA LEU A 354 16.97 -21.72 -11.51
C LEU A 354 18.28 -22.47 -11.83
N GLU A 355 18.22 -23.45 -12.75
CA GLU A 355 19.39 -24.23 -13.17
C GLU A 355 20.43 -23.33 -13.84
N LYS A 356 19.98 -22.52 -14.81
CA LYS A 356 20.91 -21.64 -15.52
C LYS A 356 21.48 -20.56 -14.61
N LEU A 357 20.70 -20.10 -13.63
CA LEU A 357 21.16 -19.17 -12.62
C LEU A 357 22.25 -19.81 -11.74
N GLY A 358 22.07 -21.08 -11.35
CA GLY A 358 23.07 -21.86 -10.62
C GLY A 358 24.37 -22.03 -11.39
N GLU A 359 24.30 -22.40 -12.68
CA GLU A 359 25.48 -22.48 -13.55
C GLU A 359 26.22 -21.13 -13.65
N LEU A 360 25.49 -20.03 -13.83
CA LEU A 360 26.11 -18.71 -13.93
C LEU A 360 26.76 -18.28 -12.62
N LEU A 361 26.18 -18.59 -11.46
CA LEU A 361 26.78 -18.31 -10.16
C LEU A 361 28.11 -19.03 -9.97
N GLY A 362 28.26 -20.25 -10.50
CA GLY A 362 29.54 -20.96 -10.50
C GLY A 362 30.65 -20.22 -11.27
N GLY A 363 30.31 -19.53 -12.37
CA GLY A 363 31.25 -18.69 -13.13
C GLY A 363 31.36 -17.24 -12.64
N ASN A 364 30.47 -16.82 -11.72
CA ASN A 364 30.37 -15.45 -11.22
C ASN A 364 30.27 -15.46 -9.69
N PRO A 365 31.37 -15.82 -8.99
CA PRO A 365 31.37 -16.00 -7.53
C PRO A 365 31.06 -14.71 -6.77
N LEU A 366 31.21 -13.55 -7.42
CA LEU A 366 30.90 -12.24 -6.85
C LEU A 366 29.39 -11.92 -6.83
N GLY A 367 28.55 -12.77 -7.41
CA GLY A 367 27.09 -12.65 -7.39
C GLY A 367 26.49 -12.10 -8.68
N LEU A 368 25.16 -12.07 -8.74
CA LEU A 368 24.37 -11.67 -9.90
C LEU A 368 23.31 -10.62 -9.54
N LEU A 369 22.90 -9.83 -10.54
CA LEU A 369 21.79 -8.89 -10.45
C LEU A 369 20.72 -9.27 -11.47
N VAL A 370 19.54 -9.64 -10.99
CA VAL A 370 18.35 -9.89 -11.81
C VAL A 370 17.63 -8.57 -12.03
N VAL A 371 17.51 -8.11 -13.27
CA VAL A 371 16.68 -6.96 -13.63
C VAL A 371 15.56 -7.38 -14.56
N ARG A 372 14.32 -7.11 -14.16
CA ARG A 372 13.12 -7.41 -14.94
C ARG A 372 12.24 -6.19 -15.05
N ASP A 373 11.90 -5.83 -16.28
CA ASP A 373 10.69 -5.05 -16.50
C ASP A 373 9.52 -6.02 -16.29
N GLU A 374 8.70 -5.78 -15.29
CA GLU A 374 7.64 -6.67 -14.82
C GLU A 374 8.12 -7.95 -14.10
N LEU A 375 8.20 -7.89 -12.77
CA LEU A 375 8.51 -9.01 -11.87
C LEU A 375 7.48 -10.15 -11.92
N ALA A 376 6.40 -9.99 -12.68
CA ALA A 376 5.35 -11.00 -12.77
C ALA A 376 5.86 -12.34 -13.30
N ALA A 377 6.70 -12.29 -14.34
CA ALA A 377 7.30 -13.48 -14.91
C ALA A 377 8.28 -14.17 -13.96
N TRP A 378 8.94 -13.39 -13.09
CA TRP A 378 9.84 -13.88 -12.05
C TRP A 378 9.05 -14.58 -10.92
N ALA A 379 8.04 -13.92 -10.35
CA ALA A 379 7.21 -14.53 -9.31
C ALA A 379 6.44 -15.75 -9.83
N GLY A 380 5.85 -15.67 -11.03
CA GLY A 380 5.17 -16.79 -11.67
C GLY A 380 6.09 -17.91 -12.20
N SER A 381 7.42 -17.81 -11.99
CA SER A 381 8.33 -18.94 -12.21
C SER A 381 8.31 -19.94 -11.04
N PHE A 382 7.87 -19.52 -9.85
CA PHE A 382 7.82 -20.35 -8.65
C PHE A 382 6.74 -21.45 -8.71
N ASP A 383 5.64 -21.18 -9.42
CA ASP A 383 4.49 -22.11 -9.57
C ASP A 383 4.61 -23.05 -10.78
N ARG A 384 5.56 -22.80 -11.69
CA ARG A 384 5.53 -23.39 -13.03
C ARG A 384 5.94 -24.86 -13.14
N TYR A 385 6.14 -25.53 -12.00
CA TYR A 385 6.32 -26.98 -11.90
C TYR A 385 5.30 -27.66 -10.96
N ALA A 386 4.18 -26.98 -10.63
CA ALA A 386 3.09 -27.51 -9.82
C ALA A 386 2.16 -28.52 -10.55
N ALA A 387 2.70 -29.29 -11.50
CA ALA A 387 2.06 -30.49 -12.04
C ALA A 387 2.90 -31.72 -11.66
N GLY A 388 2.94 -32.05 -10.36
CA GLY A 388 3.63 -33.26 -9.87
C GLY A 388 4.29 -33.21 -8.49
N GLY A 389 4.21 -32.09 -7.76
CA GLY A 389 4.54 -32.07 -6.32
C GLY A 389 6.02 -32.30 -5.96
N LYS A 390 6.98 -31.93 -6.82
CA LYS A 390 8.41 -31.91 -6.47
C LYS A 390 9.11 -30.64 -6.96
N GLY A 391 9.29 -29.70 -6.03
CA GLY A 391 10.26 -28.60 -6.10
C GLY A 391 9.68 -27.23 -6.45
N SER A 392 9.17 -26.48 -5.47
CA SER A 392 9.04 -25.03 -5.62
C SER A 392 10.44 -24.42 -5.65
N ASP A 393 10.76 -23.56 -6.59
CA ASP A 393 12.08 -22.88 -6.65
C ASP A 393 12.27 -21.88 -5.49
N GLN A 394 11.20 -21.57 -4.73
CA GLN A 394 11.17 -20.58 -3.66
C GLN A 394 12.30 -20.74 -2.62
N PRO A 395 12.60 -21.93 -2.04
CA PRO A 395 13.65 -22.07 -1.03
C PRO A 395 15.05 -21.73 -1.56
N ALA A 396 15.32 -21.98 -2.83
CA ALA A 396 16.59 -21.60 -3.46
C ALA A 396 16.68 -20.07 -3.58
N TRP A 397 15.59 -19.40 -3.99
CA TRP A 397 15.52 -17.94 -4.00
C TRP A 397 15.69 -17.32 -2.61
N LEU A 398 15.10 -17.90 -1.57
CA LEU A 398 15.32 -17.45 -0.19
C LEU A 398 16.80 -17.56 0.21
N SER A 399 17.46 -18.66 -0.19
CA SER A 399 18.89 -18.85 0.03
C SER A 399 19.71 -17.80 -0.72
N PHE A 400 19.28 -17.39 -1.93
CA PHE A 400 19.96 -16.36 -2.70
C PHE A 400 19.91 -14.97 -2.06
N PHE A 401 18.79 -14.65 -1.41
CA PHE A 401 18.65 -13.40 -0.67
C PHE A 401 19.64 -13.32 0.50
N ASP A 402 19.89 -14.44 1.17
CA ASP A 402 20.78 -14.52 2.33
C ASP A 402 22.25 -14.82 1.92
N ALA A 403 22.53 -14.90 0.61
CA ALA A 403 23.81 -15.35 0.04
C ALA A 403 24.30 -16.67 0.67
N ALA A 404 23.35 -17.55 0.98
CA ALA A 404 23.58 -18.82 1.62
C ALA A 404 24.12 -19.86 0.61
N PRO A 405 24.73 -20.96 1.10
CA PRO A 405 25.10 -22.07 0.25
C PRO A 405 23.88 -22.69 -0.42
N VAL A 406 24.00 -23.02 -1.70
CA VAL A 406 22.94 -23.68 -2.48
C VAL A 406 23.52 -24.88 -3.21
N THR A 407 22.83 -26.01 -3.10
CA THR A 407 23.12 -27.22 -3.89
C THR A 407 21.96 -27.45 -4.86
N ILE A 408 22.26 -27.53 -6.15
CA ILE A 408 21.30 -27.83 -7.20
C ILE A 408 21.67 -29.19 -7.80
N ASP A 409 20.93 -30.23 -7.40
CA ASP A 409 21.10 -31.58 -7.91
C ASP A 409 20.12 -31.87 -9.03
N ARG A 410 20.64 -32.26 -10.21
CA ARG A 410 19.84 -32.62 -11.37
C ARG A 410 20.33 -33.93 -11.98
N LYS A 411 19.39 -34.81 -12.32
CA LYS A 411 19.66 -36.12 -12.92
C LYS A 411 20.46 -36.05 -14.23
N SER A 412 20.31 -34.97 -14.99
CA SER A 412 20.92 -34.79 -16.32
C SER A 412 22.22 -33.99 -16.33
N SER A 413 22.43 -33.06 -15.39
CA SER A 413 23.58 -32.12 -15.39
C SER A 413 24.49 -32.26 -14.17
N GLY A 414 24.22 -33.20 -13.26
CA GLY A 414 25.04 -33.43 -12.07
C GLY A 414 24.64 -32.55 -10.88
N SER A 415 25.58 -32.33 -9.97
CA SER A 415 25.41 -31.52 -8.76
C SER A 415 26.20 -30.22 -8.91
N ILE A 416 25.52 -29.07 -8.72
CA ILE A 416 26.16 -27.75 -8.67
C ILE A 416 26.11 -27.26 -7.23
N PHE A 417 27.27 -27.12 -6.60
CA PHE A 417 27.39 -26.50 -5.28
C PHE A 417 27.91 -25.08 -5.40
N ILE A 418 27.20 -24.13 -4.81
CA ILE A 418 27.57 -22.72 -4.75
C ILE A 418 27.69 -22.35 -3.27
N GLU A 419 28.91 -22.05 -2.81
CA GLU A 419 29.16 -21.75 -1.39
C GLU A 419 28.44 -20.47 -0.94
N ARG A 420 28.37 -19.45 -1.82
CA ARG A 420 27.75 -18.15 -1.51
C ARG A 420 26.94 -17.64 -2.69
N ALA A 421 25.68 -18.04 -2.78
CA ALA A 421 24.84 -17.69 -3.91
C ALA A 421 24.21 -16.29 -3.76
N ALA A 422 24.96 -15.21 -3.99
CA ALA A 422 24.43 -13.84 -3.85
C ALA A 422 23.65 -13.38 -5.10
N VAL A 423 22.35 -13.12 -4.96
CA VAL A 423 21.51 -12.61 -6.07
C VAL A 423 20.64 -11.44 -5.61
N SER A 424 20.91 -10.25 -6.14
CA SER A 424 20.03 -9.08 -5.99
C SER A 424 18.93 -9.09 -7.06
N VAL A 425 17.75 -8.57 -6.75
CA VAL A 425 16.58 -8.58 -7.65
C VAL A 425 15.99 -7.19 -7.73
N LEU A 426 15.91 -6.63 -8.93
CA LEU A 426 15.28 -5.35 -9.20
C LEU A 426 14.22 -5.53 -10.27
N GLY A 427 13.04 -4.97 -10.06
CA GLY A 427 12.10 -4.83 -11.16
C GLY A 427 10.91 -3.95 -10.86
N SER A 428 10.05 -3.85 -11.86
CA SER A 428 8.78 -3.13 -11.76
C SER A 428 7.62 -4.12 -11.56
N ILE A 429 6.55 -3.70 -10.91
CA ILE A 429 5.33 -4.50 -10.79
C ILE A 429 4.10 -3.60 -10.78
N GLN A 430 2.97 -4.11 -11.28
CA GLN A 430 1.71 -3.38 -11.24
C GLN A 430 0.97 -3.69 -9.93
N PRO A 431 0.24 -2.74 -9.30
CA PRO A 431 -0.46 -2.97 -8.04
C PRO A 431 -1.34 -4.22 -8.03
N GLY A 432 -2.25 -4.35 -9.01
CA GLY A 432 -3.13 -5.53 -9.11
C GLY A 432 -2.40 -6.82 -9.50
N THR A 433 -1.15 -6.74 -9.98
CA THR A 433 -0.29 -7.90 -10.25
C THR A 433 0.49 -8.30 -9.01
N LEU A 434 0.93 -7.33 -8.19
CA LEU A 434 1.50 -7.56 -6.86
C LEU A 434 0.52 -8.31 -5.96
N GLU A 435 -0.74 -7.85 -5.90
CA GLU A 435 -1.83 -8.51 -5.16
C GLU A 435 -2.05 -9.97 -5.58
N ARG A 436 -2.00 -10.23 -6.90
CA ARG A 436 -2.30 -11.56 -7.45
C ARG A 436 -1.15 -12.55 -7.29
N LEU A 437 0.10 -12.10 -7.40
CA LEU A 437 1.27 -12.99 -7.48
C LEU A 437 1.87 -13.34 -6.14
N PHE A 438 1.74 -12.46 -5.16
CA PHE A 438 2.16 -12.76 -3.80
C PHE A 438 0.92 -13.15 -3.02
N GLY A 439 0.36 -14.31 -3.34
CA GLY A 439 -0.80 -14.89 -2.67
C GLY A 439 -0.46 -15.39 -1.27
N ALA A 440 -1.34 -16.18 -0.65
CA ALA A 440 -1.09 -16.71 0.70
C ALA A 440 0.22 -17.51 0.77
N ALA A 441 0.51 -18.36 -0.22
CA ALA A 441 1.69 -19.23 -0.24
C ALA A 441 3.02 -18.45 -0.31
N GLU A 442 3.14 -17.44 -1.18
CA GLU A 442 4.37 -16.65 -1.31
C GLU A 442 4.62 -15.74 -0.10
N ARG A 443 3.52 -15.28 0.53
CA ARG A 443 3.57 -14.49 1.77
C ARG A 443 3.99 -15.36 2.96
N GLU A 444 3.42 -16.56 3.09
CA GLU A 444 3.84 -17.57 4.07
C GLU A 444 5.30 -18.01 3.86
N ALA A 445 5.75 -18.18 2.62
CA ALA A 445 7.15 -18.48 2.30
C ALA A 445 8.10 -17.30 2.58
N GLY A 446 7.58 -16.10 2.79
CA GLY A 446 8.36 -14.90 3.12
C GLY A 446 9.13 -14.30 1.94
N LEU A 447 8.65 -14.49 0.71
CA LEU A 447 9.20 -13.85 -0.49
C LEU A 447 8.87 -12.35 -0.51
N LEU A 448 7.60 -12.00 -0.32
CA LEU A 448 7.16 -10.59 -0.27
C LEU A 448 7.84 -9.83 0.88
N ALA A 449 8.04 -10.49 2.01
CA ALA A 449 8.73 -9.94 3.18
C ALA A 449 10.16 -9.47 2.90
N ARG A 450 10.82 -9.97 1.84
CA ARG A 450 12.20 -9.59 1.45
C ARG A 450 12.25 -8.48 0.40
N LEU A 451 11.13 -8.18 -0.27
CA LEU A 451 11.06 -7.14 -1.27
C LEU A 451 10.88 -5.77 -0.61
N LEU A 452 11.79 -4.85 -0.95
CA LEU A 452 11.63 -3.43 -0.67
C LEU A 452 10.66 -2.84 -1.70
N LEU A 453 9.53 -2.33 -1.21
CA LEU A 453 8.44 -1.83 -2.04
C LEU A 453 8.45 -0.31 -2.05
N VAL A 454 8.28 0.26 -3.24
CA VAL A 454 8.09 1.70 -3.44
C VAL A 454 6.90 1.90 -4.37
N HIS A 455 5.87 2.61 -3.89
CA HIS A 455 4.61 2.85 -4.58
C HIS A 455 4.15 4.32 -4.49
N PRO A 456 4.96 5.31 -4.89
CA PRO A 456 4.62 6.72 -4.83
C PRO A 456 3.28 7.03 -5.52
N PRO A 457 2.53 8.05 -5.05
CA PRO A 457 1.32 8.51 -5.68
C PRO A 457 1.49 8.79 -7.17
N GLU A 458 0.44 8.50 -7.94
CA GLU A 458 0.45 8.73 -9.38
C GLU A 458 0.60 10.22 -9.71
N ARG A 459 1.68 10.54 -10.43
CA ARG A 459 1.88 11.87 -11.04
C ARG A 459 1.49 11.82 -12.51
N PRO A 460 0.84 12.87 -13.06
CA PRO A 460 0.63 12.97 -14.49
C PRO A 460 1.98 12.92 -15.22
N ALA A 461 2.12 12.01 -16.18
CA ALA A 461 3.30 11.94 -17.05
C ALA A 461 3.26 13.09 -18.07
N THR A 462 3.45 14.32 -17.60
CA THR A 462 3.58 15.48 -18.47
C THR A 462 4.95 15.44 -19.15
N TRP A 463 4.99 15.92 -20.38
CA TRP A 463 6.24 16.13 -21.11
C TRP A 463 7.21 16.98 -20.28
N THR A 464 8.48 16.57 -20.26
CA THR A 464 9.58 17.34 -19.70
C THR A 464 10.69 17.44 -20.74
N SER A 465 11.29 18.61 -20.88
CA SER A 465 12.51 18.82 -21.66
C SER A 465 13.78 18.57 -20.83
N ALA A 466 13.64 18.29 -19.53
CA ALA A 466 14.77 17.97 -18.68
C ALA A 466 15.41 16.64 -19.12
N GLY A 467 16.68 16.69 -19.52
CA GLY A 467 17.51 15.52 -19.75
C GLY A 467 18.29 15.13 -18.49
N LEU A 468 18.83 13.92 -18.47
CA LEU A 468 19.90 13.59 -17.53
C LEU A 468 21.19 14.20 -18.08
N ASP A 469 21.84 15.05 -17.29
CA ASP A 469 23.15 15.60 -17.62
C ASP A 469 24.19 14.49 -17.85
N ASP A 470 24.93 14.57 -18.96
CA ASP A 470 25.88 13.52 -19.36
C ASP A 470 27.01 13.35 -18.33
N ALA A 471 27.42 14.42 -17.65
CA ALA A 471 28.45 14.32 -16.61
C ALA A 471 27.90 13.63 -15.35
N VAL A 472 26.65 13.89 -14.96
CA VAL A 472 25.98 13.14 -13.88
C VAL A 472 25.83 11.66 -14.26
N ALA A 473 25.44 11.36 -15.50
CA ALA A 473 25.32 9.99 -16.00
C ALA A 473 26.67 9.26 -16.00
N ALA A 474 27.75 9.94 -16.42
CA ALA A 474 29.11 9.40 -16.40
C ALA A 474 29.59 9.11 -14.97
N ARG A 475 29.41 10.05 -14.03
CA ARG A 475 29.76 9.86 -12.60
C ARG A 475 29.04 8.67 -11.98
N TRP A 476 27.78 8.41 -12.36
CA TRP A 476 27.06 7.21 -11.91
C TRP A 476 27.69 5.94 -12.49
N GLY A 477 28.04 5.93 -13.78
CA GLY A 477 28.75 4.81 -14.41
C GLY A 477 30.10 4.53 -13.74
N GLU A 478 30.90 5.56 -13.51
CA GLU A 478 32.18 5.49 -12.81
C GLU A 478 32.04 4.92 -11.40
N LEU A 479 30.99 5.33 -10.66
CA LEU A 479 30.70 4.78 -9.33
C LEU A 479 30.39 3.28 -9.38
N LEU A 480 29.56 2.84 -10.32
CA LEU A 480 29.23 1.41 -10.47
C LEU A 480 30.46 0.58 -10.86
N GLU A 481 31.31 1.11 -11.73
CA GLU A 481 32.59 0.51 -12.10
C GLU A 481 33.55 0.41 -10.89
N ALA A 482 33.63 1.46 -10.08
CA ALA A 482 34.42 1.46 -8.86
C ALA A 482 33.89 0.46 -7.82
N LEU A 483 32.57 0.29 -7.69
CA LEU A 483 31.97 -0.75 -6.84
C LEU A 483 32.31 -2.16 -7.34
N LEU A 484 32.27 -2.38 -8.66
CA LEU A 484 32.68 -3.64 -9.30
C LEU A 484 34.17 -3.92 -9.14
N ALA A 485 35.00 -2.89 -8.98
CA ALA A 485 36.43 -3.01 -8.77
C ALA A 485 36.83 -3.17 -7.30
N LEU A 486 35.89 -3.11 -6.35
CA LEU A 486 36.20 -3.33 -4.94
C LEU A 486 36.86 -4.71 -4.75
N PRO A 487 38.02 -4.79 -4.07
CA PRO A 487 38.72 -6.05 -3.90
C PRO A 487 37.93 -6.96 -2.93
N PRO A 488 37.58 -8.20 -3.33
CA PRO A 488 37.08 -9.19 -2.39
C PRO A 488 38.19 -9.58 -1.41
N GLY A 489 37.80 -10.14 -0.27
CA GLY A 489 38.74 -10.94 0.53
C GLY A 489 39.07 -12.26 -0.18
N ALA A 490 39.93 -13.05 0.45
CA ALA A 490 40.25 -14.40 -0.01
C ALA A 490 40.24 -15.35 1.20
N ASP A 491 39.90 -16.61 0.97
CA ASP A 491 40.10 -17.65 1.97
C ASP A 491 41.51 -18.26 1.93
N GLU A 492 41.74 -19.30 2.73
CA GLU A 492 43.03 -19.98 2.83
C GLU A 492 43.48 -20.61 1.50
N ALA A 493 42.55 -20.94 0.60
CA ALA A 493 42.83 -21.48 -0.73
C ALA A 493 43.03 -20.37 -1.79
N GLY A 494 42.88 -19.09 -1.41
CA GLY A 494 42.94 -17.96 -2.32
C GLY A 494 41.63 -17.72 -3.08
N GLU A 495 40.55 -18.43 -2.74
CA GLU A 495 39.25 -18.26 -3.40
C GLU A 495 38.55 -16.98 -2.92
N PRO A 496 37.90 -16.21 -3.82
CA PRO A 496 37.25 -14.96 -3.45
C PRO A 496 36.18 -15.16 -2.36
N LYS A 497 36.31 -14.43 -1.25
CA LYS A 497 35.28 -14.33 -0.21
C LYS A 497 34.95 -12.88 0.12
N PRO A 498 33.77 -12.61 0.71
CA PRO A 498 33.47 -11.27 1.14
C PRO A 498 34.47 -10.77 2.17
N ARG A 499 34.92 -9.53 1.99
CA ARG A 499 35.54 -8.80 3.08
C ARG A 499 34.46 -8.52 4.14
N PHE A 500 34.65 -9.08 5.33
CA PHE A 500 33.73 -8.86 6.43
C PHE A 500 34.02 -7.52 7.11
N LEU A 501 33.10 -6.56 6.97
CA LEU A 501 33.19 -5.23 7.57
C LEU A 501 32.42 -5.22 8.90
N PRO A 502 33.10 -5.15 10.05
CA PRO A 502 32.42 -5.01 11.33
C PRO A 502 31.67 -3.68 11.42
N ILE A 503 30.62 -3.63 12.22
CA ILE A 503 30.00 -2.35 12.60
C ILE A 503 30.99 -1.59 13.49
N GLY A 504 31.35 -0.36 13.10
CA GLY A 504 32.29 0.48 13.82
C GLY A 504 31.81 0.83 15.23
N ARG A 505 32.77 1.18 16.12
CA ARG A 505 32.50 1.46 17.55
C ARG A 505 31.40 2.51 17.76
N ASP A 506 31.42 3.57 16.96
CA ASP A 506 30.46 4.68 17.09
C ASP A 506 29.14 4.42 16.34
N ALA A 507 29.15 3.51 15.37
CA ALA A 507 27.96 3.07 14.64
C ALA A 507 27.13 2.05 15.45
N LYS A 508 27.79 1.23 16.27
CA LYS A 508 27.16 0.13 17.00
C LYS A 508 26.05 0.59 17.95
N PRO A 509 26.23 1.64 18.79
CA PRO A 509 25.15 2.14 19.66
C PRO A 509 23.93 2.62 18.87
N LEU A 510 24.14 3.27 17.72
CA LEU A 510 23.05 3.75 16.86
C LEU A 510 22.20 2.57 16.34
N PHE A 511 22.87 1.55 15.81
CA PHE A 511 22.20 0.34 15.34
C PHE A 511 21.45 -0.37 16.47
N VAL A 512 22.05 -0.53 17.65
CA VAL A 512 21.40 -1.21 18.78
C VAL A 512 20.16 -0.45 19.24
N ALA A 513 20.25 0.87 19.40
CA ALA A 513 19.12 1.69 19.80
C ALA A 513 17.95 1.58 18.80
N TRP A 514 18.24 1.67 17.50
CA TRP A 514 17.24 1.52 16.45
C TRP A 514 16.68 0.09 16.39
N HIS A 515 17.54 -0.93 16.45
CA HIS A 515 17.15 -2.34 16.41
C HIS A 515 16.19 -2.68 17.56
N ASP A 516 16.47 -2.23 18.77
CA ASP A 516 15.64 -2.53 19.94
C ASP A 516 14.31 -1.76 19.91
N ALA A 517 14.31 -0.51 19.42
CA ALA A 517 13.08 0.22 19.17
C ALA A 517 12.21 -0.49 18.12
N HIS A 518 12.82 -0.91 17.01
CA HIS A 518 12.15 -1.64 15.94
C HIS A 518 11.63 -3.02 16.38
N ALA A 519 12.37 -3.72 17.26
CA ALA A 519 11.92 -4.99 17.82
C ALA A 519 10.69 -4.85 18.72
N ARG A 520 10.57 -3.75 19.49
CA ARG A 520 9.35 -3.45 20.26
C ARG A 520 8.17 -3.18 19.34
N GLU A 521 8.37 -2.32 18.34
CA GLU A 521 7.37 -2.00 17.32
C GLU A 521 6.87 -3.25 16.58
N LEU A 522 7.75 -4.24 16.35
CA LEU A 522 7.39 -5.52 15.72
C LEU A 522 6.37 -6.33 16.54
N VAL A 523 6.40 -6.24 17.88
CA VAL A 523 5.49 -6.97 18.77
C VAL A 523 4.06 -6.48 18.60
N ASP A 524 3.89 -5.17 18.42
CA ASP A 524 2.61 -4.47 18.39
C ASP A 524 1.91 -4.52 17.01
N LEU A 525 2.45 -5.25 16.02
CA LEU A 525 1.87 -5.35 14.67
C LEU A 525 0.84 -6.48 14.54
N ASP A 526 -0.43 -6.13 14.35
CA ASP A 526 -1.50 -7.15 14.21
C ASP A 526 -1.54 -7.86 12.85
N ASN A 527 -0.80 -7.38 11.84
CA ASN A 527 -0.72 -7.99 10.50
C ASN A 527 0.54 -8.86 10.37
N ASP A 528 0.35 -10.17 10.21
CA ASP A 528 1.45 -11.15 10.13
C ASP A 528 2.35 -10.96 8.90
N ASP A 529 1.80 -10.60 7.74
CA ASP A 529 2.58 -10.35 6.51
C ASP A 529 3.49 -9.12 6.70
N LEU A 530 2.96 -8.06 7.29
CA LEU A 530 3.71 -6.85 7.62
C LEU A 530 4.74 -7.12 8.72
N ARG A 531 4.39 -7.92 9.74
CA ARG A 531 5.31 -8.37 10.79
C ARG A 531 6.47 -9.17 10.19
N ALA A 532 6.20 -10.07 9.25
CA ALA A 532 7.24 -10.83 8.55
C ALA A 532 8.19 -9.91 7.76
N HIS A 533 7.65 -8.89 7.09
CA HIS A 533 8.45 -7.87 6.40
C HIS A 533 9.34 -7.07 7.36
N PHE A 534 8.76 -6.53 8.44
CA PHE A 534 9.49 -5.77 9.45
C PHE A 534 10.60 -6.63 10.08
N ALA A 535 10.35 -7.91 10.34
CA ALA A 535 11.38 -8.82 10.85
C ALA A 535 12.61 -8.95 9.93
N LYS A 536 12.47 -8.68 8.62
CA LYS A 536 13.60 -8.64 7.65
C LYS A 536 14.27 -7.28 7.58
N LEU A 537 13.58 -6.19 7.92
CA LEU A 537 14.15 -4.83 7.85
C LEU A 537 15.33 -4.61 8.78
N LYS A 538 15.43 -5.35 9.90
CA LYS A 538 16.63 -5.32 10.75
C LYS A 538 17.92 -5.71 10.02
N GLY A 539 17.83 -6.72 9.14
CA GLY A 539 18.94 -7.15 8.30
C GLY A 539 19.17 -6.14 7.18
N VAL A 540 18.09 -5.71 6.51
CA VAL A 540 18.16 -4.69 5.45
C VAL A 540 18.83 -3.40 5.92
N CYS A 541 18.57 -2.92 7.13
CA CYS A 541 19.22 -1.72 7.67
C CYS A 541 20.76 -1.87 7.66
N VAL A 542 21.26 -3.02 8.10
CA VAL A 542 22.70 -3.33 8.05
C VAL A 542 23.19 -3.43 6.60
N ARG A 543 22.41 -4.05 5.70
CA ARG A 543 22.75 -4.15 4.27
C ARG A 543 22.82 -2.79 3.59
N LEU A 544 21.91 -1.87 3.91
CA LEU A 544 21.94 -0.49 3.43
C LEU A 544 23.16 0.26 3.98
N ALA A 545 23.49 0.08 5.27
CA ALA A 545 24.69 0.68 5.86
C ALA A 545 25.98 0.17 5.18
N LEU A 546 26.05 -1.12 4.86
CA LEU A 546 27.12 -1.72 4.08
C LEU A 546 27.20 -1.10 2.66
N VAL A 547 26.07 -1.00 1.96
CA VAL A 547 26.02 -0.40 0.62
C VAL A 547 26.51 1.05 0.66
N PHE A 548 26.07 1.83 1.65
CA PHE A 548 26.49 3.22 1.80
C PHE A 548 27.99 3.35 2.09
N GLU A 549 28.54 2.52 2.97
CA GLU A 549 29.97 2.49 3.26
C GLU A 549 30.80 2.13 2.00
N CYS A 550 30.35 1.15 1.21
CA CYS A 550 30.98 0.77 -0.04
C CYS A 550 30.88 1.88 -1.10
N VAL A 551 29.75 2.58 -1.18
CA VAL A 551 29.57 3.72 -2.10
C VAL A 551 30.50 4.88 -1.74
N GLU A 552 30.65 5.21 -0.45
CA GLU A 552 31.60 6.23 0.00
C GLU A 552 33.05 5.83 -0.31
N THR A 553 33.41 4.57 -0.06
CA THR A 553 34.74 4.04 -0.43
C THR A 553 34.99 4.17 -1.94
N ALA A 554 34.04 3.73 -2.76
CA ALA A 554 34.14 3.81 -4.22
C ALA A 554 34.13 5.24 -4.76
N SER A 555 33.64 6.20 -3.98
CA SER A 555 33.58 7.63 -4.34
C SER A 555 34.89 8.40 -4.10
N GLY A 556 35.96 7.70 -3.69
CA GLY A 556 37.26 8.28 -3.33
C GLY A 556 37.53 8.32 -1.82
N GLY A 557 36.67 7.68 -1.01
CA GLY A 557 36.91 7.50 0.42
C GLY A 557 38.06 6.56 0.73
N ALA A 558 38.51 6.56 1.99
CA ALA A 558 39.48 5.56 2.46
C ALA A 558 38.87 4.15 2.36
N ALA A 559 39.71 3.14 2.15
CA ALA A 559 39.25 1.75 2.07
C ALA A 559 38.49 1.35 3.35
N ALA A 560 37.18 1.09 3.23
CA ALA A 560 36.34 0.77 4.38
C ALA A 560 36.87 -0.41 5.18
N ALA A 561 37.26 -0.17 6.44
CA ALA A 561 37.64 -1.21 7.38
C ALA A 561 36.49 -1.65 8.30
N TYR A 562 35.46 -0.83 8.41
CA TYR A 562 34.27 -1.02 9.23
C TYR A 562 33.13 -0.16 8.67
N ILE A 563 31.89 -0.45 9.08
CA ILE A 563 30.73 0.40 8.77
C ILE A 563 30.73 1.59 9.73
N GLY A 564 30.86 2.80 9.19
CA GLY A 564 30.93 4.05 9.93
C GLY A 564 29.58 4.52 10.48
N ALA A 565 29.64 5.46 11.43
CA ALA A 565 28.43 6.01 12.06
C ALA A 565 27.55 6.79 11.08
N ASP A 566 28.14 7.43 10.06
CA ASP A 566 27.39 8.18 9.06
C ASP A 566 26.58 7.27 8.13
N ALA A 567 27.23 6.22 7.59
CA ALA A 567 26.57 5.19 6.81
C ALA A 567 25.43 4.52 7.60
N MET A 568 25.63 4.27 8.90
CA MET A 568 24.58 3.70 9.76
C MET A 568 23.40 4.66 9.97
N ARG A 569 23.63 5.96 10.23
CA ARG A 569 22.54 6.94 10.38
C ARG A 569 21.71 7.06 9.11
N ARG A 570 22.38 7.19 7.96
CA ARG A 570 21.76 7.20 6.63
C ARG A 570 20.92 5.96 6.38
N ALA A 571 21.45 4.78 6.73
CA ALA A 571 20.75 3.52 6.58
C ALA A 571 19.53 3.41 7.49
N ILE A 572 19.61 3.88 8.73
CA ILE A 572 18.48 3.96 9.66
C ILE A 572 17.38 4.86 9.07
N GLU A 573 17.73 6.06 8.59
CA GLU A 573 16.78 7.00 7.99
C GLU A 573 16.08 6.41 6.75
N ALA A 574 16.86 5.81 5.84
CA ALA A 574 16.32 5.14 4.66
C ALA A 574 15.43 3.94 5.05
N THR A 575 15.81 3.18 6.07
CA THR A 575 15.03 2.02 6.55
C THR A 575 13.73 2.46 7.23
N ASP A 576 13.75 3.52 8.04
CA ASP A 576 12.54 4.05 8.68
C ASP A 576 11.55 4.61 7.64
N TRP A 577 12.04 5.22 6.56
CA TRP A 577 11.19 5.57 5.43
C TRP A 577 10.60 4.33 4.74
N LEU A 578 11.42 3.28 4.49
CA LEU A 578 10.94 2.02 3.91
C LEU A 578 9.92 1.31 4.82
N LYS A 579 10.09 1.38 6.14
CA LYS A 579 9.13 0.87 7.14
C LYS A 579 7.78 1.55 6.99
N HIS A 580 7.78 2.88 6.89
CA HIS A 580 6.55 3.64 6.65
C HIS A 580 5.90 3.25 5.33
N GLU A 581 6.68 3.19 4.25
CA GLU A 581 6.15 2.85 2.94
C GLU A 581 5.59 1.42 2.90
N ALA A 582 6.23 0.48 3.59
CA ALA A 582 5.73 -0.87 3.75
C ALA A 582 4.38 -0.90 4.49
N ARG A 583 4.20 -0.14 5.57
CA ARG A 583 2.88 -0.06 6.24
C ARG A 583 1.78 0.38 5.28
N ARG A 584 2.08 1.40 4.46
CA ARG A 584 1.15 1.90 3.47
C ARG A 584 0.82 0.83 2.44
N VAL A 585 1.83 0.26 1.79
CA VAL A 585 1.63 -0.74 0.73
C VAL A 585 0.95 -2.01 1.25
N TYR A 586 1.37 -2.55 2.41
CA TYR A 586 0.71 -3.73 2.99
C TYR A 586 -0.69 -3.42 3.50
N GLY A 587 -0.94 -2.20 3.97
CA GLY A 587 -2.28 -1.69 4.26
C GLY A 587 -3.17 -1.76 3.01
N GLU A 588 -2.70 -1.25 1.87
CA GLU A 588 -3.41 -1.32 0.59
C GLU A 588 -3.71 -2.76 0.14
N LEU A 589 -2.78 -3.69 0.36
CA LEU A 589 -2.95 -5.11 0.02
C LEU A 589 -3.99 -5.80 0.92
N ALA A 590 -4.15 -5.35 2.16
CA ALA A 590 -5.10 -5.89 3.13
C ALA A 590 -6.51 -5.27 3.04
N GLU A 591 -6.69 -4.21 2.23
CA GLU A 591 -7.98 -3.50 2.09
C GLU A 591 -9.10 -4.41 1.56
N THR A 592 -10.33 -4.18 2.04
CA THR A 592 -11.53 -4.70 1.39
C THR A 592 -11.80 -3.96 0.07
N ASP A 593 -12.67 -4.49 -0.79
CA ASP A 593 -13.09 -3.78 -2.02
C ASP A 593 -13.68 -2.38 -1.74
N GLY A 594 -14.38 -2.23 -0.60
CA GLY A 594 -14.94 -0.95 -0.16
C GLY A 594 -13.86 0.04 0.29
N ASP A 595 -12.86 -0.42 1.04
CA ASP A 595 -11.75 0.42 1.50
C ASP A 595 -10.87 0.86 0.32
N ARG A 596 -10.61 -0.03 -0.65
CA ARG A 596 -9.94 0.29 -1.91
C ARG A 596 -10.66 1.39 -2.69
N ALA A 597 -11.99 1.29 -2.82
CA ALA A 597 -12.78 2.30 -3.53
C ALA A 597 -12.67 3.66 -2.83
N ARG A 598 -12.72 3.67 -1.49
CA ARG A 598 -12.57 4.87 -0.66
C ARG A 598 -11.19 5.52 -0.83
N ARG A 599 -10.10 4.75 -0.71
CA ARG A 599 -8.74 5.27 -0.86
C ARG A 599 -8.49 5.80 -2.27
N ARG A 600 -8.88 5.07 -3.31
CA ARG A 600 -8.75 5.53 -4.71
C ARG A 600 -9.50 6.83 -4.96
N LEU A 601 -10.64 7.03 -4.29
CA LEU A 601 -11.36 8.29 -4.32
C LEU A 601 -10.57 9.42 -3.65
N VAL A 602 -10.01 9.20 -2.46
CA VAL A 602 -9.13 10.16 -1.76
C VAL A 602 -7.94 10.56 -2.64
N GLU A 603 -7.15 9.59 -3.11
CA GLU A 603 -6.00 9.83 -4.01
C GLU A 603 -6.40 10.58 -5.30
N TRP A 604 -7.60 10.30 -5.81
CA TRP A 604 -8.13 11.00 -6.99
C TRP A 604 -8.50 12.45 -6.70
N ILE A 605 -8.96 12.77 -5.48
CA ILE A 605 -9.24 14.13 -5.01
C ILE A 605 -7.94 14.88 -4.69
N GLU A 606 -6.96 14.23 -4.05
CA GLU A 606 -5.63 14.80 -3.76
C GLU A 606 -4.93 15.26 -5.03
N ARG A 607 -4.93 14.44 -6.09
CA ARG A 607 -4.38 14.78 -7.41
C ARG A 607 -5.02 16.01 -8.06
N ARG A 608 -6.15 16.49 -7.55
CA ARG A 608 -6.85 17.71 -7.99
C ARG A 608 -6.72 18.87 -7.01
N GLY A 609 -5.73 18.83 -6.13
CA GLY A 609 -5.53 19.87 -5.11
C GLY A 609 -6.43 19.68 -3.89
N GLY A 610 -6.82 18.43 -3.59
CA GLY A 610 -7.49 18.08 -2.34
C GLY A 610 -8.94 18.55 -2.22
N SER A 611 -9.58 19.02 -3.31
CA SER A 611 -10.98 19.45 -3.29
C SER A 611 -11.72 19.16 -4.59
N VAL A 612 -13.03 18.89 -4.49
CA VAL A 612 -13.88 18.54 -5.65
C VAL A 612 -15.36 18.84 -5.40
N THR A 613 -16.13 19.13 -6.44
CA THR A 613 -17.61 19.14 -6.41
C THR A 613 -18.22 17.80 -6.83
N VAL A 614 -19.47 17.51 -6.45
CA VAL A 614 -20.19 16.30 -6.91
C VAL A 614 -20.18 16.17 -8.44
N ARG A 615 -20.33 17.30 -9.15
CA ARG A 615 -20.35 17.34 -10.62
C ARG A 615 -18.98 17.04 -11.24
N GLU A 616 -17.91 17.51 -10.62
CA GLU A 616 -16.54 17.22 -11.05
C GLU A 616 -16.21 15.72 -10.83
N LEU A 617 -16.64 15.15 -9.70
CA LEU A 617 -16.51 13.71 -9.44
C LEU A 617 -17.32 12.88 -10.45
N ALA A 618 -18.57 13.28 -10.73
CA ALA A 618 -19.43 12.60 -11.70
C ALA A 618 -18.95 12.69 -13.15
N ARG A 619 -18.04 13.60 -13.46
CA ARG A 619 -17.38 13.69 -14.77
C ARG A 619 -16.03 12.99 -14.82
N GLY A 620 -15.56 12.49 -13.69
CA GLY A 620 -14.25 11.87 -13.53
C GLY A 620 -14.30 10.34 -13.66
N PRO A 621 -14.09 9.57 -12.58
CA PRO A 621 -13.98 8.12 -12.65
C PRO A 621 -15.29 7.50 -13.13
N ARG A 622 -15.17 6.44 -13.94
CA ARG A 622 -16.32 5.73 -14.52
C ARG A 622 -17.29 5.23 -13.44
N GLU A 623 -16.77 4.87 -12.27
CA GLU A 623 -17.54 4.38 -11.13
C GLU A 623 -18.50 5.42 -10.52
N TYR A 624 -18.16 6.71 -10.59
CA TYR A 624 -18.94 7.77 -9.96
C TYR A 624 -19.73 8.60 -10.97
N ARG A 625 -19.91 8.14 -12.21
CA ARG A 625 -20.64 8.88 -13.26
C ARG A 625 -22.09 9.23 -12.89
N ASP A 626 -22.67 8.46 -11.98
CA ASP A 626 -23.95 8.80 -11.37
C ASP A 626 -23.76 9.86 -10.27
N SER A 627 -24.48 10.97 -10.37
CA SER A 627 -24.34 12.09 -9.41
C SER A 627 -24.82 11.73 -8.00
N GLY A 628 -25.75 10.77 -7.86
CA GLY A 628 -26.17 10.26 -6.55
C GLY A 628 -25.06 9.45 -5.89
N ARG A 629 -24.47 8.50 -6.63
CA ARG A 629 -23.32 7.70 -6.18
C ARG A 629 -22.08 8.55 -5.89
N ALA A 630 -21.85 9.61 -6.66
CA ALA A 630 -20.78 10.58 -6.39
C ALA A 630 -21.00 11.33 -5.07
N ALA A 631 -22.23 11.82 -4.82
CA ALA A 631 -22.57 12.51 -3.59
C ALA A 631 -22.48 11.57 -2.38
N GLU A 632 -22.97 10.34 -2.51
CA GLU A 632 -22.89 9.31 -1.47
C GLU A 632 -21.43 8.97 -1.12
N ALA A 633 -20.57 8.78 -2.12
CA ALA A 633 -19.16 8.48 -1.88
C ALA A 633 -18.43 9.62 -1.16
N LEU A 634 -18.71 10.89 -1.50
CA LEU A 634 -18.18 12.04 -0.77
C LEU A 634 -18.75 12.14 0.64
N ALA A 635 -20.03 11.85 0.84
CA ALA A 635 -20.65 11.82 2.16
C ALA A 635 -20.03 10.73 3.06
N GLN A 636 -19.69 9.57 2.49
CA GLN A 636 -18.97 8.51 3.21
C GLN A 636 -17.56 8.96 3.62
N LEU A 637 -16.86 9.77 2.81
CA LEU A 637 -15.59 10.37 3.20
C LEU A 637 -15.75 11.39 4.34
N VAL A 638 -16.82 12.21 4.32
CA VAL A 638 -17.13 13.10 5.45
C VAL A 638 -17.42 12.31 6.72
N ALA A 639 -18.24 11.25 6.60
CA ALA A 639 -18.57 10.38 7.73
C ALA A 639 -17.34 9.66 8.30
N ALA A 640 -16.36 9.34 7.46
CA ALA A 640 -15.08 8.77 7.86
C ALA A 640 -14.07 9.81 8.39
N GLY A 641 -14.46 11.09 8.52
CA GLY A 641 -13.57 12.17 8.99
C GLY A 641 -12.48 12.59 7.99
N LEU A 642 -12.54 12.10 6.75
CA LEU A 642 -11.53 12.30 5.71
C LEU A 642 -11.71 13.62 4.93
N GLY A 643 -12.86 14.29 5.08
CA GLY A 643 -13.12 15.55 4.41
C GLY A 643 -14.31 16.31 4.98
N ARG A 644 -14.52 17.51 4.48
CA ARG A 644 -15.62 18.40 4.87
C ARG A 644 -16.18 19.12 3.66
N TRP A 645 -17.46 19.48 3.74
CA TRP A 645 -18.07 20.39 2.77
C TRP A 645 -17.69 21.83 3.10
N VAL A 646 -17.24 22.56 2.08
CA VAL A 646 -16.92 23.98 2.12
C VAL A 646 -17.80 24.66 1.09
N PHE A 647 -18.49 25.71 1.53
CA PHE A 647 -19.26 26.56 0.63
C PHE A 647 -18.32 27.57 -0.01
N ASP A 648 -18.13 27.49 -1.33
CA ASP A 648 -17.35 28.47 -2.08
C ASP A 648 -18.30 29.58 -2.56
N ALA A 649 -18.18 30.77 -1.95
CA ALA A 649 -19.07 31.91 -2.21
C ALA A 649 -18.87 32.55 -3.59
N GLY A 650 -17.87 32.09 -4.36
CA GLY A 650 -17.52 32.67 -5.66
C GLY A 650 -16.64 33.90 -5.48
N GLY A 651 -15.45 33.87 -6.10
CA GLY A 651 -14.55 35.02 -6.11
C GLY A 651 -15.06 36.20 -6.97
N PRO A 652 -14.40 37.36 -6.91
CA PRO A 652 -14.83 38.61 -7.57
C PRO A 652 -14.93 38.54 -9.10
N ASN A 653 -14.46 37.45 -9.73
CA ASN A 653 -14.52 37.22 -11.18
C ASN A 653 -15.63 36.23 -11.61
N GLY A 654 -16.65 35.98 -10.76
CA GLY A 654 -17.92 35.41 -11.22
C GLY A 654 -17.94 33.89 -11.46
N GLY A 655 -17.57 33.09 -10.45
CA GLY A 655 -17.90 31.66 -10.42
C GLY A 655 -19.27 31.41 -9.78
N ARG A 656 -20.06 30.46 -10.30
CA ARG A 656 -21.35 30.08 -9.70
C ARG A 656 -21.10 29.40 -8.33
N PRO A 657 -21.80 29.81 -7.25
CA PRO A 657 -21.61 29.21 -5.93
C PRO A 657 -21.87 27.70 -5.98
N ALA A 658 -21.01 26.91 -5.35
CA ALA A 658 -21.13 25.46 -5.34
C ALA A 658 -20.56 24.87 -4.04
N ASP A 659 -21.28 23.89 -3.49
CA ASP A 659 -20.77 23.06 -2.41
C ASP A 659 -19.59 22.23 -2.91
N ARG A 660 -18.43 22.44 -2.29
CA ARG A 660 -17.17 21.77 -2.64
C ARG A 660 -16.72 20.91 -1.47
N PHE A 661 -16.47 19.65 -1.71
CA PHE A 661 -15.83 18.77 -0.74
C PHE A 661 -14.33 19.06 -0.70
N ARG A 662 -13.72 19.14 0.49
CA ARG A 662 -12.27 19.32 0.70
C ARG A 662 -11.76 18.27 1.69
N LEU A 663 -10.64 17.62 1.37
CA LEU A 663 -9.98 16.66 2.25
C LEU A 663 -9.41 17.35 3.50
N VAL A 664 -9.35 16.61 4.61
CA VAL A 664 -8.66 17.05 5.82
C VAL A 664 -7.19 16.64 5.69
N SER A 665 -6.25 17.60 5.60
CA SER A 665 -4.82 17.30 5.49
C SER A 665 -4.26 16.74 6.79
N ALA A 666 -3.54 15.62 6.71
CA ALA A 666 -2.72 15.08 7.80
C ALA A 666 -1.43 15.91 7.94
N GLY A 667 -1.57 17.11 8.47
CA GLY A 667 -0.48 18.05 8.71
C GLY A 667 -1.07 19.31 9.31
N GLY A 668 -0.88 19.49 10.61
CA GLY A 668 -1.18 20.77 11.24
C GLY A 668 -0.20 21.81 10.73
N ASP A 669 -0.70 22.93 10.23
CA ASP A 669 -0.34 24.21 10.81
C ASP A 669 -1.38 25.29 10.47
N GLY A 670 -1.58 26.20 11.42
CA GLY A 670 -2.24 27.46 11.18
C GLY A 670 -1.33 28.35 10.32
N GLY A 671 -1.93 29.09 9.39
CA GLY A 671 -1.19 29.93 8.46
C GLY A 671 -2.09 30.38 7.34
N ASP A 672 -2.87 31.40 7.63
CA ASP A 672 -3.60 32.21 6.66
C ASP A 672 -2.62 32.76 5.62
N GLY A 673 -2.96 32.68 4.32
CA GLY A 673 -2.20 33.31 3.25
C GLY A 673 -1.94 32.43 2.03
N ASP A 674 -2.98 32.21 1.22
CA ASP A 674 -2.78 32.04 -0.22
C ASP A 674 -3.89 32.81 -0.96
N GLU A 675 -3.68 34.13 -1.06
CA GLU A 675 -4.47 35.00 -1.93
C GLU A 675 -4.04 34.75 -3.38
N THR A 676 -4.94 34.16 -4.16
CA THR A 676 -4.87 34.16 -5.63
C THR A 676 -4.78 35.61 -6.13
N PRO A 677 -3.77 36.01 -6.95
CA PRO A 677 -3.73 37.36 -7.50
C PRO A 677 -4.91 37.58 -8.45
N LYS A 678 -5.68 38.64 -8.20
CA LYS A 678 -6.77 39.12 -9.07
C LYS A 678 -6.16 39.66 -10.36
N ASN A 679 -6.48 39.02 -11.50
CA ASN A 679 -6.30 39.60 -12.82
C ASN A 679 -7.10 40.91 -12.95
N ALA A 680 -6.42 42.04 -13.02
CA ALA A 680 -6.96 43.28 -13.57
C ALA A 680 -6.68 43.26 -15.09
N GLY A 681 -7.74 43.40 -15.87
CA GLY A 681 -7.70 43.25 -17.32
C GLY A 681 -6.93 44.34 -18.05
N VAL A 682 -6.20 43.94 -19.09
CA VAL A 682 -5.95 44.76 -20.28
C VAL A 682 -6.09 43.86 -21.51
N ARG A 683 -7.05 44.18 -22.38
CA ARG A 683 -7.14 43.66 -23.75
C ARG A 683 -6.13 44.41 -24.61
N VAL A 684 -5.16 43.71 -25.20
CA VAL A 684 -4.53 44.04 -26.50
C VAL A 684 -4.08 42.68 -27.06
N GLY A 685 -4.66 42.16 -28.14
CA GLY A 685 -4.30 42.55 -29.51
C GLY A 685 -3.15 41.66 -29.99
N SER A 686 -3.45 40.74 -30.92
CA SER A 686 -2.46 40.00 -31.69
C SER A 686 -1.41 40.95 -32.29
N VAL A 687 -0.14 40.54 -32.38
CA VAL A 687 0.68 40.58 -33.61
C VAL A 687 2.11 40.09 -33.31
N THR A 688 2.48 39.13 -34.14
CA THR A 688 3.73 38.86 -34.85
C THR A 688 5.02 39.64 -34.56
N VAL A 689 6.10 38.88 -34.69
CA VAL A 689 7.54 39.14 -34.56
C VAL A 689 8.06 40.40 -35.26
N ALA A 690 8.86 41.12 -34.49
CA ALA A 690 9.93 42.09 -34.75
C ALA A 690 10.44 42.28 -36.19
N SER A 691 10.55 43.55 -36.58
CA SER A 691 11.54 44.07 -37.52
C SER A 691 12.51 45.00 -36.77
N VAL A 692 13.82 44.71 -36.85
CA VAL A 692 14.90 45.64 -36.50
C VAL A 692 15.75 45.85 -37.75
N ALA A 693 15.98 47.13 -38.05
CA ALA A 693 16.59 47.64 -39.26
C ALA A 693 18.11 47.43 -39.31
N ALA A 694 18.61 47.42 -40.56
CA ALA A 694 19.99 47.40 -41.00
C ALA A 694 20.82 48.64 -40.57
N ASP A 695 22.16 48.53 -40.48
CA ASP A 695 23.05 48.96 -41.57
C ASP A 695 24.56 48.61 -41.35
N SER A 696 25.22 48.33 -42.48
CA SER A 696 26.64 48.55 -42.84
C SER A 696 27.77 47.50 -42.63
N ARG A 697 28.11 46.86 -43.78
CA ARG A 697 29.44 46.62 -44.41
C ARG A 697 30.37 45.46 -43.98
N GLY A 698 30.64 44.55 -44.93
CA GLY A 698 31.95 43.90 -45.19
C GLY A 698 31.95 42.36 -45.20
N PRO A 699 32.75 41.67 -46.05
CA PRO A 699 32.29 40.51 -46.82
C PRO A 699 32.61 39.12 -46.24
N ALA A 700 31.85 38.13 -46.73
CA ALA A 700 32.03 36.68 -46.57
C ALA A 700 33.31 36.14 -47.27
N PRO A 701 33.69 34.88 -46.99
CA PRO A 701 33.27 33.84 -47.92
C PRO A 701 32.75 32.54 -47.26
N ASP A 702 31.72 32.01 -47.92
CA ASP A 702 31.50 30.65 -48.38
C ASP A 702 31.40 29.43 -47.44
N ASP A 703 30.38 28.65 -47.83
CA ASP A 703 30.22 27.21 -47.81
C ASP A 703 29.52 26.52 -46.62
N ASP A 704 28.23 26.28 -46.89
CA ASP A 704 27.68 24.94 -47.17
C ASP A 704 27.60 23.99 -45.97
N TRP A 705 26.40 23.92 -45.38
CA TRP A 705 25.95 22.70 -44.72
C TRP A 705 24.51 22.40 -45.11
N GLY A 706 24.41 21.42 -46.01
CA GLY A 706 23.21 20.69 -46.33
C GLY A 706 22.59 19.98 -45.13
N GLU A 707 21.32 19.67 -45.36
CA GLU A 707 20.35 18.99 -44.53
C GLU A 707 20.86 17.69 -43.90
N LEU A 708 20.56 17.50 -42.61
CA LEU A 708 20.06 16.26 -42.02
C LEU A 708 19.17 16.56 -40.80
#